data_AF-A0A2D9GBD7-F1
#
_entry.id   AF-A0A2D9GBD7-F1
#
_cell.length_a   1.000
_cell.length_b   1.000
_cell.length_c   1.000
_cell.angle_alpha   90.00
_cell.angle_beta   90.00
_cell.angle_gamma   90.00
#
_symmetry.space_group_name_H-M   'P 1'
#
loop_
_entity.id
_entity.type
_entity.pdbx_description
1 polymer ?
#
loop_
_entity_poly.entity_id
_entity_poly.type
_entity_poly.pdbx_seq_one_letter_code
_entity_poly.pdbx_strand_id
1 'polypeptide(L)'
;MINRIVNLLSSMKFATFLILIMAFSSGYATFIENDFGSSTSKALIYNAWWFELIMILLSISLTINIFKHNLFRKEKLATLMFHLSFIIIIIGAGITRYTGYEGMMRIKEGDKSNTFLSDDAYLQIKVNDGIQQYRYDKKLHLSGITKRYDKTPVLNQLFSNYFTISNSDLEEEFSITYLDFLPNVSDSVFKKDIKGITLSSSGNLNKKGTELSVNDFINKDILIGEEITFKDVNFTFNMKKDNAVNFYFDKNILKCVSEHDISITSMPPDGTPPNIYKAGEEFELNKMSLLTIKTNKYMFSDFSYEKESIIYSTSNNMDNTSKNENRLKDALLLKVKSGNISKKITLEGRKGMYPNSSEFSLGKLNFDLTYGPKFFKTPFDIYLHDFQLEKYPGSNSPASFASEVEVLDGRDSIPYRIFMNNVLDYKGHRFFQSSYDPDESGTILSVNHDWWGTIISYIGYFFLMLGMIFVFFQKQTRFQILTKNLDKIKKVSSILILIIFSIKSYSIESPSNLLKDNIIDINHSNNLESLLVQHDGRIKPFSTLSSELIRKISRKETIYNLNSTQILMGAISNPQLWRKIPLVKVQNTQLLEELGLKEDMLSFDDFFNDDKEYILKEKIKRSSNIPDVNKSKYDKELIKVDERLSILFSIINTGTYNYFLNIFPSTDTNNSKWEGVLNYPRTIGDTVYNFNVLTLYLQSLKESTNSKDLSLCDTLLNNIKDYQNEYGKDLIQSKFKINLELLYNKIDVFSLLFKWYFFTGILMLIFCIISIFKNHSKYLQHSIKFLKYIILSGWGLHTLGLIARWIISNHAPWTNGYEAMIYTVWATMLAGIIFSKKSNLTLATTTCVSSLLLLFAFVSYLDPTITNVVPVLNSYWLMIHVSIIVASYGFLILGGFLG
;
A
#
# COMPACT_ATOMS: atom_id res chain seq x y z
N MET A 1 -12.05 6.05 54.00
CA MET A 1 -11.25 5.62 52.83
C MET A 1 -12.08 5.57 51.55
N ILE A 2 -13.23 4.87 51.54
CA ILE A 2 -14.15 4.74 50.39
C ILE A 2 -14.56 6.11 49.79
N ASN A 3 -14.97 7.07 50.62
CA ASN A 3 -15.35 8.40 50.13
C ASN A 3 -14.20 9.15 49.42
N ARG A 4 -12.93 8.91 49.81
CA ARG A 4 -11.77 9.51 49.12
C ARG A 4 -11.57 8.89 47.73
N ILE A 5 -11.75 7.57 47.61
CA ILE A 5 -11.66 6.84 46.34
C ILE A 5 -12.79 7.27 45.39
N VAL A 6 -14.03 7.32 45.88
CA VAL A 6 -15.18 7.78 45.08
C VAL A 6 -14.99 9.22 44.62
N ASN A 7 -14.47 10.11 45.48
CA ASN A 7 -14.18 11.49 45.11
C ASN A 7 -13.06 11.62 44.06
N LEU A 8 -12.04 10.75 44.11
CA LEU A 8 -10.98 10.69 43.10
C LEU A 8 -11.55 10.21 41.74
N LEU A 9 -12.25 9.07 41.72
CA LEU A 9 -12.81 8.47 40.52
C LEU A 9 -13.89 9.34 39.86
N SER A 10 -14.62 10.14 40.64
CA SER A 10 -15.63 11.11 40.16
C SER A 10 -15.09 12.52 39.94
N SER A 11 -13.77 12.70 39.95
CA SER A 11 -13.14 13.98 39.68
C SER A 11 -13.04 14.22 38.17
N MET A 12 -13.45 15.41 37.72
CA MET A 12 -13.30 15.80 36.32
C MET A 12 -11.82 15.81 35.88
N LYS A 13 -10.90 16.17 36.79
CA LYS A 13 -9.46 16.13 36.54
C LYS A 13 -8.97 14.72 36.24
N PHE A 14 -9.49 13.73 36.96
CA PHE A 14 -9.12 12.32 36.79
C PHE A 14 -9.64 11.78 35.45
N ALA A 15 -10.92 12.03 35.13
CA ALA A 15 -11.50 11.64 33.84
C ALA A 15 -10.76 12.29 32.66
N THR A 16 -10.46 13.59 32.73
CA THR A 16 -9.69 14.29 31.69
C THR A 16 -8.28 13.72 31.55
N PHE A 17 -7.61 13.40 32.66
CA PHE A 17 -6.30 12.76 32.63
C PHE A 17 -6.34 11.40 31.91
N LEU A 18 -7.33 10.54 32.20
CA LEU A 18 -7.51 9.26 31.51
C LEU A 18 -7.77 9.45 30.01
N ILE A 19 -8.64 10.41 29.64
CA ILE A 19 -8.92 10.71 28.22
C ILE A 19 -7.65 11.21 27.50
N LEU A 20 -6.84 12.06 28.13
CA LEU A 20 -5.60 12.56 27.54
C LEU A 20 -4.57 11.44 27.35
N ILE A 21 -4.42 10.55 28.33
CA ILE A 21 -3.53 9.38 28.20
C ILE A 21 -4.05 8.46 27.09
N MET A 22 -5.35 8.18 27.05
CA MET A 22 -5.95 7.37 25.99
C MET A 22 -5.70 7.98 24.60
N ALA A 23 -5.94 9.29 24.44
CA ALA A 23 -5.71 10.00 23.18
C ALA A 23 -4.23 10.01 22.78
N PHE A 24 -3.32 10.27 23.72
CA PHE A 24 -1.88 10.20 23.48
C PHE A 24 -1.45 8.78 23.08
N SER A 25 -1.95 7.76 23.78
CA SER A 25 -1.64 6.36 23.50
C SER A 25 -2.12 5.94 22.12
N SER A 26 -3.37 6.24 21.75
CA SER A 26 -3.90 5.97 20.41
C SER A 26 -3.16 6.76 19.32
N GLY A 27 -2.77 8.00 19.59
CA GLY A 27 -1.96 8.80 18.68
C GLY A 27 -0.52 8.28 18.52
N TYR A 28 0.07 7.73 19.58
CA TYR A 28 1.40 7.10 19.51
C TYR A 28 1.33 5.73 18.83
N ALA A 29 0.22 5.01 18.98
CA ALA A 29 -0.03 3.71 18.36
C ALA A 29 0.00 3.75 16.83
N THR A 30 -0.40 4.87 16.21
CA THR A 30 -0.34 5.02 14.75
C THR A 30 1.09 5.14 14.24
N PHE A 31 1.99 5.80 15.00
CA PHE A 31 3.42 5.81 14.68
C PHE A 31 4.03 4.41 14.82
N ILE A 32 3.68 3.67 15.90
CA ILE A 32 4.12 2.29 16.08
C ILE A 32 3.64 1.39 14.94
N GLU A 33 2.37 1.52 14.53
CA GLU A 33 1.79 0.75 13.44
C GLU A 33 2.49 1.01 12.11
N ASN A 34 2.77 2.28 11.82
CA ASN A 34 3.50 2.69 10.63
C ASN A 34 4.93 2.13 10.59
N ASP A 35 5.65 2.16 11.72
CA ASP A 35 7.07 1.80 11.77
C ASP A 35 7.31 0.29 11.95
N PHE A 36 6.43 -0.40 12.68
CA PHE A 36 6.61 -1.79 13.13
C PHE A 36 5.45 -2.73 12.78
N GLY A 37 4.42 -2.24 12.10
CA GLY A 37 3.24 -2.99 11.69
C GLY A 37 2.12 -3.03 12.73
N SER A 38 0.92 -3.31 12.24
CA SER A 38 -0.32 -3.34 13.04
C SER A 38 -0.30 -4.39 14.16
N SER A 39 0.35 -5.53 13.94
CA SER A 39 0.54 -6.57 14.97
C SER A 39 1.28 -6.03 16.21
N THR A 40 2.31 -5.22 15.99
CA THR A 40 3.09 -4.62 17.08
C THR A 40 2.28 -3.56 17.82
N SER A 41 1.54 -2.70 17.11
CA SER A 41 0.68 -1.68 17.72
C SER A 41 -0.44 -2.29 18.58
N LYS A 42 -1.08 -3.36 18.09
CA LYS A 42 -2.05 -4.15 18.87
C LYS A 42 -1.40 -4.73 20.13
N ALA A 43 -0.22 -5.35 20.03
CA ALA A 43 0.46 -5.97 21.16
C ALA A 43 0.82 -4.97 22.28
N LEU A 44 1.33 -3.80 21.91
CA LEU A 44 1.88 -2.85 22.88
C LEU A 44 0.84 -1.90 23.51
N ILE A 45 -0.24 -1.59 22.78
CA ILE A 45 -1.21 -0.58 23.19
C ILE A 45 -2.61 -1.18 23.25
N TYR A 46 -3.23 -1.49 22.11
CA TYR A 46 -4.67 -1.81 22.07
C TYR A 46 -5.04 -3.08 22.85
N ASN A 47 -4.17 -4.10 22.83
CA ASN A 47 -4.37 -5.36 23.55
C ASN A 47 -3.61 -5.43 24.87
N ALA A 48 -2.91 -4.36 25.26
CA ALA A 48 -2.19 -4.32 26.53
C ALA A 48 -3.15 -4.14 27.71
N TRP A 49 -2.81 -4.77 28.85
CA TRP A 49 -3.63 -4.74 30.06
C TRP A 49 -3.79 -3.33 30.65
N TRP A 50 -2.77 -2.48 30.52
CA TRP A 50 -2.78 -1.12 31.07
C TRP A 50 -3.75 -0.22 30.31
N PHE A 51 -3.89 -0.43 28.99
CA PHE A 51 -4.83 0.32 28.15
C PHE A 51 -6.26 -0.10 28.48
N GLU A 52 -6.48 -1.39 28.70
CA GLU A 52 -7.75 -1.92 29.20
C GLU A 52 -8.11 -1.37 30.58
N LEU A 53 -7.14 -1.26 31.49
CA LEU A 53 -7.35 -0.65 32.81
C LEU A 53 -7.81 0.81 32.68
N ILE A 54 -7.25 1.59 31.75
CA ILE A 54 -7.70 2.97 31.49
C ILE A 54 -9.18 2.97 31.06
N MET A 55 -9.58 2.07 30.17
CA MET A 55 -10.97 1.96 29.70
C MET A 55 -11.94 1.59 30.82
N ILE A 56 -11.55 0.65 31.70
CA ILE A 56 -12.34 0.26 32.87
C ILE A 56 -12.48 1.44 33.84
N LEU A 57 -11.37 2.13 34.17
CA LEU A 57 -11.39 3.28 35.06
C LEU A 57 -12.23 4.43 34.49
N LEU A 58 -12.18 4.66 33.19
CA LEU A 58 -12.99 5.66 32.51
C LEU A 58 -14.49 5.31 32.59
N SER A 59 -14.85 4.05 32.34
CA SER A 59 -16.23 3.55 32.46
C SER A 59 -16.79 3.71 33.88
N ILE A 60 -15.98 3.37 34.90
CA ILE A 60 -16.33 3.58 36.32
C ILE A 60 -16.52 5.08 36.61
N SER A 61 -15.60 5.92 36.14
CA SER A 61 -15.68 7.38 36.33
C SER A 61 -16.96 7.97 35.73
N LEU A 62 -17.28 7.58 34.49
CA LEU A 62 -18.50 8.01 33.80
C LEU A 62 -19.76 7.55 34.55
N THR A 63 -19.77 6.31 35.03
CA THR A 63 -20.89 5.73 35.79
C THR A 63 -21.14 6.49 37.09
N ILE A 64 -20.09 6.76 37.89
CA ILE A 64 -20.24 7.50 39.14
C ILE A 64 -20.72 8.94 38.87
N ASN A 65 -20.26 9.57 37.79
CA ASN A 65 -20.66 10.93 37.42
C ASN A 65 -22.14 11.04 37.03
N ILE A 66 -22.76 9.98 36.49
CA ILE A 66 -24.20 9.94 36.22
C ILE A 66 -25.00 10.17 37.51
N PHE A 67 -24.64 9.46 38.59
CA PHE A 67 -25.33 9.55 39.87
C PHE A 67 -24.95 10.82 40.63
N LYS A 68 -23.66 11.15 40.72
CA LYS A 68 -23.16 12.34 41.45
C LYS A 68 -23.77 13.65 40.94
N HIS A 69 -23.97 13.77 39.62
CA HIS A 69 -24.54 14.97 39.00
C HIS A 69 -26.05 14.89 38.73
N ASN A 70 -26.71 13.82 39.19
CA ASN A 70 -28.14 13.55 38.96
C ASN A 70 -28.52 13.78 37.49
N LEU A 71 -27.88 13.04 36.58
CA LEU A 71 -28.08 13.22 35.14
C LEU A 71 -29.44 12.70 34.63
N PHE A 72 -30.17 11.94 35.45
CA PHE A 72 -31.54 11.47 35.17
C PHE A 72 -32.58 12.61 35.26
N ARG A 73 -32.41 13.65 34.45
CA ARG A 73 -33.28 14.82 34.37
C ARG A 73 -33.48 15.23 32.93
N LYS A 74 -34.68 15.74 32.59
CA LYS A 74 -35.02 16.17 31.23
C LYS A 74 -34.06 17.28 30.74
N GLU A 75 -33.59 18.14 31.64
CA GLU A 75 -32.65 19.22 31.32
C GLU A 75 -31.20 18.77 31.20
N LYS A 76 -30.89 17.48 31.35
CA LYS A 76 -29.54 16.91 31.17
C LYS A 76 -29.55 15.69 30.25
N LEU A 77 -30.64 15.47 29.53
CA LEU A 77 -30.86 14.29 28.70
C LEU A 77 -29.75 14.11 27.66
N ALA A 78 -29.31 15.19 27.00
CA ALA A 78 -28.19 15.12 26.06
C ALA A 78 -26.90 14.60 26.72
N THR A 79 -26.55 15.16 27.89
CA THR A 79 -25.36 14.77 28.65
C THR A 79 -25.45 13.34 29.18
N LEU A 80 -26.64 12.91 29.64
CA LEU A 80 -26.89 11.53 30.06
C LEU A 80 -26.67 10.55 28.90
N MET A 81 -27.21 10.87 27.71
CA MET A 81 -27.06 10.03 26.51
C MET A 81 -25.60 9.86 26.10
N PHE A 82 -24.77 10.92 26.17
CA PHE A 82 -23.33 10.80 25.94
C PHE A 82 -22.64 9.86 26.94
N HIS A 83 -22.95 9.96 28.23
CA HIS A 83 -22.32 9.10 29.24
C HIS A 83 -22.73 7.63 29.04
N LEU A 84 -24.02 7.38 28.83
CA LEU A 84 -24.53 6.03 28.56
C LEU A 84 -23.91 5.47 27.28
N SER A 85 -23.82 6.28 26.22
CA SER A 85 -23.19 5.89 24.96
C SER A 85 -21.76 5.39 25.16
N PHE A 86 -20.90 6.19 25.81
CA PHE A 86 -19.50 5.79 26.04
C PHE A 86 -19.38 4.52 26.90
N ILE A 87 -20.20 4.40 27.95
CA ILE A 87 -20.21 3.19 28.81
C ILE A 87 -20.61 1.96 27.99
N ILE A 88 -21.68 2.05 27.21
CA ILE A 88 -22.18 0.95 26.38
C ILE A 88 -21.16 0.56 25.30
N ILE A 89 -20.50 1.54 24.65
CA ILE A 89 -19.44 1.28 23.67
C ILE A 89 -18.25 0.54 24.32
N ILE A 90 -17.82 0.95 25.52
CA ILE A 90 -16.72 0.29 26.25
C ILE A 90 -17.12 -1.16 26.60
N ILE A 91 -18.36 -1.40 27.04
CA ILE A 91 -18.86 -2.74 27.33
C ILE A 91 -18.91 -3.59 26.06
N GLY A 92 -19.43 -3.05 24.96
CA GLY A 92 -19.48 -3.72 23.66
C GLY A 92 -18.09 -4.12 23.17
N ALA A 93 -17.12 -3.20 23.25
CA ALA A 93 -15.72 -3.46 22.91
C ALA A 93 -15.08 -4.54 23.80
N GLY A 94 -15.42 -4.56 25.10
CA GLY A 94 -15.00 -5.61 26.02
C GLY A 94 -15.53 -6.98 25.60
N ILE A 95 -16.81 -7.07 25.25
CA ILE A 95 -17.42 -8.33 24.77
C ILE A 95 -16.74 -8.80 23.49
N THR A 96 -16.60 -7.93 22.48
CA THR A 96 -15.89 -8.24 21.23
C THR A 96 -14.48 -8.79 21.48
N ARG A 97 -13.73 -8.18 22.40
CA ARG A 97 -12.36 -8.59 22.72
C ARG A 97 -12.27 -10.01 23.30
N TYR A 98 -13.20 -10.39 24.17
CA TYR A 98 -13.14 -11.65 24.92
C TYR A 98 -13.92 -12.80 24.27
N THR A 99 -14.98 -12.50 23.53
CA THR A 99 -15.81 -13.53 22.88
C THR A 99 -15.66 -13.57 21.37
N GLY A 100 -15.23 -12.46 20.75
CA GLY A 100 -15.14 -12.33 19.31
C GLY A 100 -13.93 -13.04 18.71
N TYR A 101 -14.11 -13.63 17.54
CA TYR A 101 -13.02 -14.17 16.72
C TYR A 101 -13.25 -13.88 15.23
N GLU A 102 -12.15 -13.69 14.53
CA GLU A 102 -12.14 -13.39 13.10
C GLU A 102 -11.07 -14.20 12.37
N GLY A 103 -11.21 -14.34 11.06
CA GLY A 103 -10.28 -15.09 10.23
C GLY A 103 -10.64 -15.08 8.75
N MET A 104 -9.90 -15.85 7.97
CA MET A 104 -10.03 -15.91 6.51
C MET A 104 -10.41 -17.33 6.07
N MET A 105 -11.47 -17.43 5.28
CA MET A 105 -11.93 -18.64 4.63
C MET A 105 -11.62 -18.54 3.14
N ARG A 106 -10.80 -19.46 2.62
CA ARG A 106 -10.50 -19.56 1.19
C ARG A 106 -11.28 -20.73 0.60
N ILE A 107 -11.99 -20.52 -0.50
CA ILE A 107 -12.82 -21.53 -1.16
C ILE A 107 -12.55 -21.45 -2.66
N LYS A 108 -12.26 -22.58 -3.30
CA LYS A 108 -12.14 -22.67 -4.75
C LYS A 108 -13.50 -22.88 -5.39
N GLU A 109 -13.64 -22.50 -6.65
CA GLU A 109 -14.88 -22.76 -7.40
C GLU A 109 -15.17 -24.26 -7.48
N GLY A 110 -16.42 -24.64 -7.24
CA GLY A 110 -16.84 -26.04 -7.18
C GLY A 110 -16.51 -26.76 -5.87
N ASP A 111 -15.84 -26.10 -4.92
CA ASP A 111 -15.51 -26.66 -3.61
C ASP A 111 -16.40 -26.08 -2.50
N LYS A 112 -16.43 -26.79 -1.38
CA LYS A 112 -17.00 -26.30 -0.12
C LYS A 112 -15.97 -26.24 1.00
N SER A 113 -16.17 -25.32 1.93
CA SER A 113 -15.41 -25.24 3.18
C SER A 113 -16.30 -24.92 4.36
N ASN A 114 -16.00 -25.56 5.50
CA ASN A 114 -16.46 -25.16 6.84
C ASN A 114 -15.30 -24.76 7.74
N THR A 115 -14.10 -24.60 7.19
CA THR A 115 -12.90 -24.26 7.96
C THR A 115 -12.37 -22.91 7.53
N PHE A 116 -11.96 -22.11 8.51
CA PHE A 116 -11.30 -20.84 8.26
C PHE A 116 -10.13 -20.64 9.20
N LEU A 117 -9.12 -19.91 8.72
CA LEU A 117 -7.87 -19.68 9.41
C LEU A 117 -7.98 -18.40 10.25
N SER A 118 -7.64 -18.45 11.54
CA SER A 118 -7.76 -17.28 12.41
C SER A 118 -6.88 -16.10 11.96
N ASP A 119 -7.35 -14.88 12.18
CA ASP A 119 -6.54 -13.68 11.94
C ASP A 119 -5.40 -13.54 12.97
N ASP A 120 -5.68 -13.94 14.22
CA ASP A 120 -4.70 -13.94 15.30
C ASP A 120 -3.74 -15.14 15.23
N ALA A 121 -2.52 -14.96 15.73
CA ALA A 121 -1.57 -16.05 15.95
C ALA A 121 -1.75 -16.66 17.34
N TYR A 122 -1.58 -17.98 17.42
CA TYR A 122 -1.67 -18.76 18.63
C TYR A 122 -0.37 -19.53 18.86
N LEU A 123 -0.02 -19.74 20.12
CA LEU A 123 0.85 -20.83 20.53
C LEU A 123 -0.06 -22.00 20.91
N GLN A 124 -0.11 -22.99 20.02
CA GLN A 124 -0.88 -24.21 20.20
C GLN A 124 0.05 -25.24 20.82
N ILE A 125 -0.30 -25.71 22.02
CA ILE A 125 0.51 -26.63 22.81
C ILE A 125 -0.26 -27.93 22.95
N LYS A 126 0.32 -29.02 22.45
CA LYS A 126 -0.15 -30.37 22.72
C LYS A 126 0.98 -31.14 23.39
N VAL A 127 0.71 -31.65 24.58
CA VAL A 127 1.67 -32.46 25.35
C VAL A 127 1.02 -33.78 25.72
N ASN A 128 1.71 -34.88 25.51
CA ASN A 128 1.21 -36.23 25.74
C ASN A 128 2.25 -37.07 26.48
N ASP A 129 1.84 -37.78 27.52
CA ASP A 129 2.65 -38.77 28.25
C ASP A 129 2.39 -40.22 27.81
N GLY A 130 1.51 -40.41 26.82
CA GLY A 130 1.07 -41.72 26.31
C GLY A 130 -0.24 -42.21 26.93
N ILE A 131 -0.71 -41.58 28.01
CA ILE A 131 -1.96 -41.92 28.73
C ILE A 131 -2.94 -40.75 28.69
N GLN A 132 -2.46 -39.54 28.96
CA GLN A 132 -3.21 -38.29 28.99
C GLN A 132 -2.62 -37.26 28.03
N GLN A 133 -3.51 -36.46 27.43
CA GLN A 133 -3.12 -35.39 26.51
C GLN A 133 -3.57 -34.03 27.05
N TYR A 134 -2.60 -33.16 27.31
CA TYR A 134 -2.83 -31.74 27.58
C TYR A 134 -2.92 -30.96 26.27
N ARG A 135 -3.95 -30.13 26.11
CA ARG A 135 -4.12 -29.20 24.98
C ARG A 135 -4.39 -27.80 25.48
N TYR A 136 -3.62 -26.82 25.02
CA TYR A 136 -3.81 -25.42 25.37
C TYR A 136 -3.41 -24.51 24.22
N ASP A 137 -4.33 -23.63 23.82
CA ASP A 137 -4.11 -22.63 22.78
C ASP A 137 -4.02 -21.25 23.42
N LYS A 138 -2.82 -20.67 23.45
CA LYS A 138 -2.64 -19.30 23.93
C LYS A 138 -2.67 -18.34 22.74
N LYS A 139 -3.63 -17.41 22.73
CA LYS A 139 -3.63 -16.27 21.80
C LYS A 139 -2.41 -15.39 22.09
N LEU A 140 -1.59 -15.13 21.07
CA LEU A 140 -0.36 -14.36 21.19
C LEU A 140 -0.45 -13.03 20.46
N HIS A 141 -0.11 -11.95 21.18
CA HIS A 141 0.11 -10.64 20.60
C HIS A 141 1.60 -10.30 20.76
N LEU A 142 2.40 -10.64 19.75
CA LEU A 142 3.84 -10.45 19.78
C LEU A 142 4.24 -9.16 19.05
N SER A 143 5.18 -8.44 19.65
CA SER A 143 5.81 -7.25 19.07
C SER A 143 7.24 -7.53 18.59
N GLY A 144 7.60 -6.98 17.43
CA GLY A 144 8.97 -7.00 16.91
C GLY A 144 9.93 -5.99 17.57
N ILE A 145 9.45 -5.19 18.54
CA ILE A 145 10.23 -4.11 19.18
C ILE A 145 10.99 -4.61 20.42
N THR A 146 10.63 -5.76 20.99
CA THR A 146 11.00 -6.12 22.36
C THR A 146 12.49 -6.18 22.63
N LYS A 147 13.30 -6.73 21.72
CA LYS A 147 14.76 -6.86 21.92
C LYS A 147 15.49 -5.54 22.17
N ARG A 148 14.98 -4.43 21.63
CA ARG A 148 15.55 -3.08 21.82
C ARG A 148 15.34 -2.57 23.26
N TYR A 149 14.25 -2.98 23.89
CA TYR A 149 13.80 -2.45 25.19
C TYR A 149 13.81 -3.50 26.32
N ASP A 150 14.17 -4.75 26.02
CA ASP A 150 14.24 -5.92 26.92
C ASP A 150 15.10 -5.68 28.18
N LYS A 151 16.02 -4.71 28.13
CA LYS A 151 16.89 -4.34 29.26
C LYS A 151 16.18 -3.57 30.37
N THR A 152 14.90 -3.22 30.22
CA THR A 152 14.16 -2.43 31.21
C THR A 152 13.16 -3.31 31.99
N PRO A 153 13.40 -3.57 33.28
CA PRO A 153 12.60 -4.53 34.06
C PRO A 153 11.11 -4.21 34.13
N VAL A 154 10.76 -2.92 34.16
CA VAL A 154 9.37 -2.44 34.22
C VAL A 154 8.60 -2.78 32.94
N LEU A 155 9.28 -2.81 31.79
CA LEU A 155 8.64 -3.08 30.50
C LEU A 155 8.32 -4.56 30.30
N ASN A 156 8.99 -5.48 31.01
CA ASN A 156 8.64 -6.90 30.99
C ASN A 156 7.23 -7.18 31.53
N GLN A 157 6.72 -6.31 32.41
CA GLN A 157 5.35 -6.39 32.93
C GLN A 157 4.34 -5.64 32.06
N LEU A 158 4.80 -4.73 31.20
CA LEU A 158 3.94 -3.94 30.31
C LEU A 158 3.73 -4.61 28.95
N PHE A 159 4.67 -5.45 28.50
CA PHE A 159 4.61 -6.10 27.20
C PHE A 159 4.01 -7.50 27.25
N SER A 160 3.13 -7.81 26.30
CA SER A 160 2.43 -9.09 26.15
C SER A 160 3.32 -10.26 25.72
N ASN A 161 4.57 -10.00 25.29
CA ASN A 161 5.48 -11.02 24.79
C ASN A 161 5.96 -12.00 25.88
N TYR A 162 6.14 -11.53 27.13
CA TYR A 162 6.72 -12.36 28.19
C TYR A 162 5.66 -13.25 28.80
N PHE A 163 5.86 -14.56 28.73
CA PHE A 163 5.00 -15.52 29.38
C PHE A 163 5.74 -16.78 29.80
N THR A 164 5.18 -17.43 30.81
CA THR A 164 5.50 -18.81 31.19
C THR A 164 4.20 -19.59 31.30
N ILE A 165 4.17 -20.78 30.71
CA ILE A 165 3.05 -21.73 30.80
C ILE A 165 3.60 -22.97 31.46
N SER A 166 2.98 -23.41 32.55
CA SER A 166 3.37 -24.61 33.28
C SER A 166 2.15 -25.46 33.59
N ASN A 167 2.33 -26.78 33.61
CA ASN A 167 1.30 -27.72 34.01
C ASN A 167 1.95 -28.90 34.74
N SER A 168 1.24 -29.41 35.75
CA SER A 168 1.67 -30.49 36.65
C SER A 168 0.70 -31.68 36.65
N ASP A 169 -0.27 -31.71 35.75
CA ASP A 169 -1.33 -32.73 35.70
C ASP A 169 -0.91 -34.00 34.95
N LEU A 170 0.23 -33.97 34.24
CA LEU A 170 0.81 -35.10 33.51
C LEU A 170 1.82 -35.88 34.37
N GLU A 171 2.31 -37.01 33.86
CA GLU A 171 3.32 -37.86 34.55
C GLU A 171 4.59 -37.09 34.97
N GLU A 172 4.95 -36.01 34.27
CA GLU A 172 6.08 -35.14 34.59
C GLU A 172 5.66 -33.65 34.47
N GLU A 173 6.15 -32.80 35.37
CA GLU A 173 5.90 -31.36 35.28
C GLU A 173 6.68 -30.74 34.12
N PHE A 174 5.99 -29.88 33.34
CA PHE A 174 6.63 -29.12 32.28
C PHE A 174 6.40 -27.61 32.40
N SER A 175 7.36 -26.84 31.89
CA SER A 175 7.25 -25.40 31.75
C SER A 175 7.77 -24.92 30.39
N ILE A 176 7.01 -24.06 29.72
CA ILE A 176 7.35 -23.40 28.47
C ILE A 176 7.47 -21.90 28.73
N THR A 177 8.68 -21.36 28.56
CA THR A 177 9.01 -19.95 28.82
C THR A 177 9.42 -19.25 27.53
N TYR A 178 8.89 -18.04 27.32
CA TYR A 178 9.31 -17.16 26.24
C TYR A 178 10.80 -16.78 26.36
N LEU A 179 11.54 -16.83 25.24
CA LEU A 179 12.92 -16.36 25.18
C LEU A 179 13.07 -15.09 24.32
N ASP A 180 12.67 -15.17 23.05
CA ASP A 180 12.82 -14.06 22.10
C ASP A 180 11.79 -14.21 20.97
N PHE A 181 11.54 -13.12 20.24
CA PHE A 181 10.70 -13.12 19.05
C PHE A 181 11.42 -12.35 17.94
N LEU A 182 11.73 -13.04 16.85
CA LEU A 182 12.44 -12.49 15.70
C LEU A 182 11.47 -12.34 14.53
N PRO A 183 11.12 -11.10 14.14
CA PRO A 183 10.33 -10.88 12.95
C PRO A 183 11.17 -11.01 11.67
N ASN A 184 10.55 -11.38 10.55
CA ASN A 184 11.18 -11.47 9.22
C ASN A 184 12.51 -12.23 9.20
N VAL A 185 12.48 -13.48 9.66
CA VAL A 185 13.68 -14.29 9.77
C VAL A 185 14.19 -14.78 8.42
N SER A 186 15.51 -14.82 8.31
CA SER A 186 16.23 -15.48 7.21
C SER A 186 17.41 -16.26 7.76
N ASP A 187 17.78 -17.33 7.05
CA ASP A 187 18.94 -18.14 7.39
C ASP A 187 20.21 -17.53 6.80
N SER A 188 21.26 -17.41 7.62
CA SER A 188 22.61 -17.14 7.13
C SER A 188 23.56 -18.23 7.64
N VAL A 189 24.37 -18.79 6.73
CA VAL A 189 25.42 -19.75 7.06
C VAL A 189 26.63 -18.96 7.53
N PHE A 190 26.98 -19.10 8.81
CA PHE A 190 28.08 -18.33 9.41
C PHE A 190 29.37 -19.16 9.58
N LYS A 191 29.30 -20.49 9.51
CA LYS A 191 30.46 -21.38 9.61
C LYS A 191 30.42 -22.49 8.55
N LYS A 192 31.58 -22.76 7.93
CA LYS A 192 31.81 -23.88 7.00
C LYS A 192 33.10 -24.59 7.39
N ASP A 193 32.99 -25.71 8.08
CA ASP A 193 34.16 -26.55 8.40
C ASP A 193 34.27 -27.68 7.37
N ILE A 194 35.49 -27.95 6.88
CA ILE A 194 35.73 -29.03 5.89
C ILE A 194 35.62 -30.38 6.59
N LYS A 195 34.70 -31.22 6.12
CA LYS A 195 34.45 -32.58 6.63
C LYS A 195 35.13 -33.66 5.78
N GLY A 196 35.43 -33.37 4.52
CA GLY A 196 35.95 -34.35 3.57
C GLY A 196 36.16 -33.81 2.16
N ILE A 197 36.40 -34.73 1.22
CA ILE A 197 36.61 -34.47 -0.20
C ILE A 197 35.58 -35.25 -1.02
N THR A 198 34.94 -34.61 -2.00
CA THR A 198 34.05 -35.29 -2.94
C THR A 198 34.83 -35.70 -4.19
N LEU A 199 34.79 -37.00 -4.51
CA LEU A 199 35.26 -37.54 -5.78
C LEU A 199 34.07 -37.93 -6.67
N SER A 200 34.12 -37.53 -7.92
CA SER A 200 33.11 -37.83 -8.93
C SER A 200 33.70 -38.71 -10.03
N SER A 201 33.00 -39.75 -10.46
CA SER A 201 33.40 -40.57 -11.61
C SER A 201 32.17 -40.95 -12.44
N SER A 202 32.33 -41.06 -13.77
CA SER A 202 31.24 -41.47 -14.66
C SER A 202 30.76 -42.89 -14.35
N GLY A 203 29.48 -43.10 -14.07
CA GLY A 203 28.88 -44.43 -13.94
C GLY A 203 28.76 -45.19 -15.27
N ASN A 204 28.91 -44.50 -16.41
CA ASN A 204 28.77 -45.07 -17.74
C ASN A 204 30.09 -44.99 -18.52
N LEU A 205 30.69 -46.16 -18.80
CA LEU A 205 31.99 -46.26 -19.50
C LEU A 205 31.88 -46.06 -21.03
N ASN A 206 30.66 -46.07 -21.59
CA ASN A 206 30.43 -46.05 -23.03
C ASN A 206 30.14 -44.66 -23.62
N LYS A 207 29.99 -43.63 -22.78
CA LYS A 207 29.70 -42.24 -23.20
C LYS A 207 30.96 -41.37 -23.12
N LYS A 208 31.13 -40.47 -24.08
CA LYS A 208 32.22 -39.47 -24.04
C LYS A 208 31.88 -38.34 -23.07
N GLY A 209 32.89 -37.62 -22.57
CA GLY A 209 32.71 -36.59 -21.53
C GLY A 209 31.70 -35.48 -21.84
N THR A 210 31.46 -35.19 -23.12
CA THR A 210 30.47 -34.21 -23.59
C THR A 210 29.03 -34.75 -23.66
N GLU A 211 28.85 -36.05 -23.49
CA GLU A 211 27.57 -36.77 -23.58
C GLU A 211 27.04 -37.21 -22.20
N LEU A 212 27.78 -36.92 -21.13
CA LEU A 212 27.41 -37.27 -19.76
C LEU A 212 26.51 -36.19 -19.16
N SER A 213 25.34 -36.61 -18.66
CA SER A 213 24.47 -35.76 -17.84
C SER A 213 24.89 -35.79 -16.38
N VAL A 214 24.42 -34.84 -15.56
CA VAL A 214 24.72 -34.80 -14.10
C VAL A 214 24.34 -36.12 -13.41
N ASN A 215 23.28 -36.79 -13.88
CA ASN A 215 22.81 -38.06 -13.34
C ASN A 215 23.68 -39.26 -13.73
N ASP A 216 24.55 -39.13 -14.74
CA ASP A 216 25.49 -40.20 -15.13
C ASP A 216 26.74 -40.23 -14.22
N PHE A 217 26.91 -39.27 -13.30
CA PHE A 217 28.05 -39.23 -12.38
C PHE A 217 27.71 -39.89 -11.03
N ILE A 218 28.63 -40.70 -10.55
CA ILE A 218 28.62 -41.25 -9.19
C ILE A 218 29.56 -40.40 -8.34
N ASN A 219 29.02 -39.78 -7.30
CA ASN A 219 29.77 -39.00 -6.33
C ASN A 219 29.99 -39.83 -5.05
N LYS A 220 31.20 -39.80 -4.51
CA LYS A 220 31.51 -40.33 -3.18
C LYS A 220 32.27 -39.30 -2.37
N ASP A 221 31.80 -39.07 -1.15
CA ASP A 221 32.47 -38.20 -0.18
C ASP A 221 33.41 -39.04 0.68
N ILE A 222 34.69 -38.69 0.72
CA ILE A 222 35.71 -39.27 1.59
C ILE A 222 35.84 -38.36 2.81
N LEU A 223 35.35 -38.82 3.95
CA LEU A 223 35.40 -38.07 5.20
C LEU A 223 36.78 -38.20 5.87
N ILE A 224 37.15 -37.22 6.69
CA ILE A 224 38.40 -37.24 7.47
C ILE A 224 38.43 -38.50 8.36
N GLY A 225 39.48 -39.31 8.23
CA GLY A 225 39.67 -40.52 9.02
C GLY A 225 38.91 -41.76 8.53
N GLU A 226 38.23 -41.67 7.39
CA GLU A 226 37.53 -42.82 6.77
C GLU A 226 38.30 -43.35 5.54
N GLU A 227 38.11 -44.64 5.26
CA GLU A 227 38.57 -45.29 4.04
C GLU A 227 37.37 -45.68 3.19
N ILE A 228 37.43 -45.33 1.90
CA ILE A 228 36.36 -45.62 0.96
C ILE A 228 36.94 -46.26 -0.29
N THR A 229 36.43 -47.43 -0.64
CA THR A 229 36.70 -48.06 -1.94
C THR A 229 35.78 -47.44 -3.00
N PHE A 230 36.37 -46.90 -4.07
CA PHE A 230 35.66 -46.38 -5.22
C PHE A 230 36.29 -46.90 -6.52
N LYS A 231 35.52 -47.70 -7.28
CA LYS A 231 35.95 -48.33 -8.54
C LYS A 231 37.32 -49.02 -8.46
N ASP A 232 37.45 -49.94 -7.50
CA ASP A 232 38.62 -50.79 -7.27
C ASP A 232 39.90 -50.04 -6.85
N VAL A 233 39.74 -48.82 -6.33
CA VAL A 233 40.80 -48.03 -5.68
C VAL A 233 40.33 -47.60 -4.30
N ASN A 234 41.17 -47.79 -3.28
CA ASN A 234 40.90 -47.30 -1.93
C ASN A 234 41.40 -45.86 -1.81
N PHE A 235 40.54 -44.99 -1.28
CA PHE A 235 40.86 -43.61 -1.00
C PHE A 235 40.71 -43.33 0.49
N THR A 236 41.63 -42.54 1.03
CA THR A 236 41.63 -42.11 2.43
C THR A 236 41.87 -40.61 2.52
N PHE A 237 41.42 -39.98 3.60
CA PHE A 237 41.67 -38.57 3.85
C PHE A 237 42.17 -38.33 5.28
N ASN A 238 43.32 -37.67 5.41
CA ASN A 238 44.07 -37.46 6.66
C ASN A 238 44.36 -38.76 7.44
N MET A 239 44.48 -39.88 6.74
CA MET A 239 44.82 -41.19 7.29
C MET A 239 45.69 -41.94 6.29
N LYS A 240 46.98 -42.14 6.59
CA LYS A 240 47.89 -42.85 5.70
C LYS A 240 47.67 -44.35 5.81
N LYS A 241 47.39 -45.02 4.70
CA LYS A 241 47.23 -46.47 4.60
C LYS A 241 47.95 -47.02 3.35
N ASP A 242 48.55 -48.19 3.52
CA ASP A 242 49.24 -48.92 2.44
C ASP A 242 48.23 -49.40 1.39
N ASN A 243 48.62 -49.39 0.12
CA ASN A 243 47.80 -49.75 -1.04
C ASN A 243 46.53 -48.88 -1.24
N ALA A 244 46.58 -47.61 -0.82
CA ALA A 244 45.51 -46.61 -1.00
C ALA A 244 46.04 -45.29 -1.57
N VAL A 245 45.13 -44.48 -2.13
CA VAL A 245 45.38 -43.08 -2.52
C VAL A 245 45.05 -42.21 -1.31
N ASN A 246 46.09 -41.60 -0.75
CA ASN A 246 46.02 -40.87 0.51
C ASN A 246 46.00 -39.37 0.25
N PHE A 247 44.89 -38.72 0.60
CA PHE A 247 44.78 -37.26 0.61
C PHE A 247 45.11 -36.74 2.01
N TYR A 248 45.83 -35.63 2.13
CA TYR A 248 46.02 -34.96 3.42
C TYR A 248 46.30 -33.47 3.25
N PHE A 249 46.07 -32.70 4.32
CA PHE A 249 46.42 -31.28 4.35
C PHE A 249 47.81 -31.06 4.93
N ASP A 250 48.65 -30.32 4.21
CA ASP A 250 49.92 -29.77 4.71
C ASP A 250 49.92 -28.25 4.50
N LYS A 251 49.99 -27.48 5.59
CA LYS A 251 49.97 -25.99 5.58
C LYS A 251 48.85 -25.40 4.70
N ASN A 252 47.63 -25.92 4.83
CA ASN A 252 46.42 -25.54 4.05
C ASN A 252 46.46 -25.90 2.55
N ILE A 253 47.43 -26.67 2.08
CA ILE A 253 47.50 -27.20 0.71
C ILE A 253 47.08 -28.66 0.74
N LEU A 254 46.15 -29.04 -0.16
CA LEU A 254 45.74 -30.43 -0.31
C LEU A 254 46.80 -31.19 -1.09
N LYS A 255 47.43 -32.18 -0.44
CA LYS A 255 48.40 -33.07 -1.06
C LYS A 255 47.81 -34.46 -1.23
N CYS A 256 48.32 -35.17 -2.23
CA CYS A 256 47.97 -36.53 -2.54
C CYS A 256 49.24 -37.37 -2.68
N VAL A 257 49.20 -38.59 -2.13
CA VAL A 257 50.24 -39.61 -2.27
C VAL A 257 49.58 -40.94 -2.58
N SER A 258 50.10 -41.62 -3.60
CA SER A 258 49.54 -42.87 -4.12
C SER A 258 50.64 -43.88 -4.39
N GLU A 259 50.38 -45.16 -4.11
CA GLU A 259 51.24 -46.29 -4.49
C GLU A 259 50.97 -46.76 -5.95
N HIS A 260 50.09 -46.06 -6.65
CA HIS A 260 49.85 -46.22 -8.08
C HIS A 260 50.32 -44.98 -8.84
N ASP A 261 50.76 -45.16 -10.09
CA ASP A 261 51.03 -44.05 -10.99
C ASP A 261 49.74 -43.28 -11.28
N ILE A 262 49.78 -41.95 -11.13
CA ILE A 262 48.63 -41.06 -11.31
C ILE A 262 48.93 -40.06 -12.43
N SER A 263 48.02 -39.97 -13.39
CA SER A 263 48.02 -38.93 -14.41
C SER A 263 46.96 -37.86 -14.07
N ILE A 264 47.36 -36.59 -14.05
CA ILE A 264 46.52 -35.46 -13.64
C ILE A 264 46.34 -34.48 -14.80
N THR A 265 45.08 -34.09 -15.02
CA THR A 265 44.70 -33.02 -15.95
C THR A 265 43.77 -32.02 -15.26
N SER A 266 43.99 -30.72 -15.45
CA SER A 266 43.04 -29.68 -15.03
C SER A 266 41.76 -29.73 -15.85
N MET A 267 40.64 -29.34 -15.24
CA MET A 267 39.37 -29.09 -15.94
C MET A 267 38.91 -27.63 -15.72
N PRO A 268 38.62 -26.86 -16.79
CA PRO A 268 38.75 -27.25 -18.20
C PRO A 268 40.21 -27.51 -18.61
N PRO A 269 40.47 -28.29 -19.68
CA PRO A 269 41.84 -28.58 -20.11
C PRO A 269 42.53 -27.30 -20.60
N ASP A 270 43.61 -26.90 -19.93
CA ASP A 270 44.35 -25.67 -20.27
C ASP A 270 45.32 -25.85 -21.45
N GLY A 271 45.24 -26.99 -22.17
CA GLY A 271 46.11 -27.34 -23.30
C GLY A 271 47.47 -27.94 -22.90
N THR A 272 47.78 -28.02 -21.61
CA THR A 272 48.99 -28.68 -21.11
C THR A 272 48.84 -30.21 -21.11
N PRO A 273 49.90 -30.97 -21.45
CA PRO A 273 49.87 -32.43 -21.34
C PRO A 273 49.65 -32.87 -19.88
N PRO A 274 49.10 -34.07 -19.64
CA PRO A 274 48.85 -34.57 -18.29
C PRO A 274 50.15 -34.68 -17.49
N ASN A 275 50.14 -34.19 -16.25
CA ASN A 275 51.26 -34.41 -15.33
C ASN A 275 51.20 -35.85 -14.80
N ILE A 276 52.29 -36.60 -14.94
CA ILE A 276 52.38 -38.00 -14.51
C ILE A 276 53.27 -38.06 -13.27
N TYR A 277 52.69 -38.53 -12.16
CA TYR A 277 53.39 -38.77 -10.90
C TYR A 277 53.55 -40.27 -10.69
N LYS A 278 54.77 -40.70 -10.37
CA LYS A 278 55.08 -42.12 -10.12
C LYS A 278 54.62 -42.53 -8.72
N ALA A 279 54.40 -43.83 -8.54
CA ALA A 279 54.10 -44.42 -7.23
C ALA A 279 55.07 -43.91 -6.13
N GLY A 280 54.52 -43.34 -5.06
CA GLY A 280 55.25 -42.78 -3.93
C GLY A 280 55.62 -41.30 -4.03
N GLU A 281 55.42 -40.65 -5.18
CA GLU A 281 55.64 -39.20 -5.32
C GLU A 281 54.47 -38.40 -4.72
N GLU A 282 54.78 -37.36 -3.97
CA GLU A 282 53.79 -36.45 -3.41
C GLU A 282 53.53 -35.27 -4.35
N PHE A 283 52.26 -34.92 -4.54
CA PHE A 283 51.88 -33.78 -5.37
C PHE A 283 50.72 -33.00 -4.79
N GLU A 284 50.62 -31.73 -5.21
CA GLU A 284 49.51 -30.83 -4.85
C GLU A 284 48.30 -31.11 -5.74
N LEU A 285 47.12 -31.17 -5.12
CA LEU A 285 45.85 -31.41 -5.81
C LEU A 285 44.95 -30.18 -5.73
N ASN A 286 44.71 -29.56 -6.89
CA ASN A 286 43.80 -28.44 -7.02
C ASN A 286 42.36 -28.89 -7.32
N LYS A 287 41.37 -28.07 -6.96
CA LYS A 287 39.96 -28.31 -7.35
C LYS A 287 39.83 -28.48 -8.85
N MET A 288 38.85 -29.27 -9.28
CA MET A 288 38.60 -29.60 -10.69
C MET A 288 39.79 -30.31 -11.36
N SER A 289 40.59 -31.04 -10.58
CA SER A 289 41.61 -31.94 -11.13
C SER A 289 41.02 -33.31 -11.43
N LEU A 290 41.31 -33.84 -12.62
CA LEU A 290 40.96 -35.19 -13.03
C LEU A 290 42.15 -36.12 -12.83
N LEU A 291 42.01 -37.05 -11.88
CA LEU A 291 42.96 -38.12 -11.55
C LEU A 291 42.66 -39.34 -12.40
N THR A 292 43.62 -39.79 -13.19
CA THR A 292 43.55 -41.06 -13.93
C THR A 292 44.46 -42.07 -13.25
N ILE A 293 43.85 -43.12 -12.70
CA ILE A 293 44.54 -44.18 -11.95
C ILE A 293 44.16 -45.51 -12.59
N LYS A 294 45.15 -46.27 -13.07
CA LYS A 294 44.95 -47.46 -13.93
C LYS A 294 44.15 -47.07 -15.18
N THR A 295 42.88 -47.48 -15.28
CA THR A 295 41.95 -47.16 -16.38
C THR A 295 40.79 -46.24 -15.95
N ASN A 296 40.66 -45.96 -14.65
CA ASN A 296 39.54 -45.20 -14.10
C ASN A 296 39.90 -43.72 -13.91
N LYS A 297 38.92 -42.85 -14.16
CA LYS A 297 39.03 -41.40 -14.02
C LYS A 297 38.20 -40.92 -12.82
N TYR A 298 38.81 -40.14 -11.95
CA TYR A 298 38.21 -39.57 -10.75
C TYR A 298 38.40 -38.05 -10.76
N MET A 299 37.33 -37.28 -10.69
CA MET A 299 37.39 -35.83 -10.62
C MET A 299 37.28 -35.39 -9.16
N PHE A 300 38.23 -34.59 -8.70
CA PHE A 300 38.06 -33.85 -7.46
C PHE A 300 37.12 -32.66 -7.71
N SER A 301 35.88 -32.76 -7.24
CA SER A 301 34.83 -31.78 -7.52
C SER A 301 34.85 -30.62 -6.53
N ASP A 302 34.68 -30.90 -5.24
CA ASP A 302 34.78 -29.90 -4.17
C ASP A 302 35.08 -30.57 -2.81
N PHE A 303 35.32 -29.76 -1.79
CA PHE A 303 35.31 -30.19 -0.40
C PHE A 303 33.87 -30.38 0.08
N SER A 304 33.66 -31.35 0.97
CA SER A 304 32.41 -31.46 1.72
C SER A 304 32.49 -30.61 3.00
N TYR A 305 31.43 -29.87 3.32
CA TYR A 305 31.40 -28.92 4.45
C TYR A 305 30.26 -29.23 5.43
N GLU A 306 30.54 -29.07 6.73
CA GLU A 306 29.52 -28.94 7.77
C GLU A 306 29.13 -27.46 7.92
N LYS A 307 27.82 -27.16 7.79
CA LYS A 307 27.29 -25.79 7.80
C LYS A 307 26.52 -25.54 9.09
N GLU A 308 26.94 -24.56 9.87
CA GLU A 308 26.14 -24.01 10.98
C GLU A 308 25.41 -22.74 10.50
N SER A 309 24.08 -22.73 10.62
CA SER A 309 23.23 -21.58 10.31
C SER A 309 22.70 -20.90 11.58
N ILE A 310 22.59 -19.57 11.54
CA ILE A 310 21.94 -18.78 12.58
C ILE A 310 20.76 -18.03 11.95
N ILE A 311 19.62 -18.09 12.63
CA ILE A 311 18.41 -17.35 12.28
C ILE A 311 18.55 -15.92 12.79
N TYR A 312 18.39 -14.93 11.91
CA TYR A 312 18.40 -13.51 12.28
C TYR A 312 17.24 -12.76 11.64
N SER A 313 16.82 -11.68 12.30
CA SER A 313 15.77 -10.80 11.80
C SER A 313 16.33 -9.85 10.75
N THR A 314 15.72 -9.83 9.57
CA THR A 314 16.08 -8.87 8.50
C THR A 314 15.45 -7.50 8.72
N SER A 315 14.32 -7.44 9.43
CA SER A 315 13.58 -6.22 9.71
C SER A 315 12.63 -6.40 10.90
N ASN A 316 12.49 -5.36 11.72
CA ASN A 316 11.52 -5.31 12.82
C ASN A 316 10.10 -4.94 12.38
N ASN A 317 9.89 -4.61 11.09
CA ASN A 317 8.59 -4.23 10.58
C ASN A 317 7.74 -5.46 10.24
N MET A 318 6.64 -5.65 10.98
CA MET A 318 5.71 -6.77 10.84
C MET A 318 4.48 -6.44 10.00
N ASP A 319 4.61 -5.53 9.03
CA ASP A 319 3.50 -5.19 8.14
C ASP A 319 3.08 -6.40 7.30
N ASN A 320 1.88 -6.92 7.61
CA ASN A 320 1.27 -8.07 6.95
C ASN A 320 0.35 -7.65 5.78
N THR A 321 0.43 -6.40 5.29
CA THR A 321 -0.30 -5.99 4.09
C THR A 321 0.18 -6.77 2.86
N SER A 322 -0.76 -7.09 1.94
CA SER A 322 -0.46 -7.81 0.70
C SER A 322 0.53 -7.09 -0.22
N LYS A 323 0.79 -5.80 0.02
CA LYS A 323 1.75 -4.98 -0.73
C LYS A 323 3.20 -5.16 -0.30
N ASN A 324 3.46 -5.81 0.84
CA ASN A 324 4.80 -5.97 1.39
C ASN A 324 5.44 -7.29 0.90
N GLU A 325 6.06 -7.25 -0.28
CA GLU A 325 6.77 -8.39 -0.87
C GLU A 325 7.96 -8.89 -0.02
N ASN A 326 8.49 -8.03 0.86
CA ASN A 326 9.63 -8.33 1.72
C ASN A 326 9.24 -8.99 3.05
N ARG A 327 7.94 -9.25 3.29
CA ARG A 327 7.48 -9.88 4.52
C ARG A 327 7.86 -11.37 4.53
N LEU A 328 8.75 -11.77 5.43
CA LEU A 328 9.17 -13.18 5.62
C LEU A 328 8.38 -13.84 6.76
N LYS A 329 8.79 -15.05 7.17
CA LYS A 329 8.26 -15.75 8.36
C LYS A 329 8.80 -15.08 9.63
N ASP A 330 8.14 -15.27 10.76
CA ASP A 330 8.68 -14.91 12.08
C ASP A 330 9.15 -16.16 12.82
N ALA A 331 10.04 -15.99 13.80
CA ALA A 331 10.49 -17.04 14.69
C ALA A 331 10.20 -16.71 16.15
N LEU A 332 9.49 -17.60 16.83
CA LEU A 332 9.25 -17.57 18.26
C LEU A 332 10.21 -18.54 18.96
N LEU A 333 11.10 -18.00 19.80
CA LEU A 333 12.06 -18.79 20.56
C LEU A 333 11.49 -19.09 21.94
N LEU A 334 11.45 -20.37 22.29
CA LEU A 334 10.92 -20.88 23.55
C LEU A 334 11.95 -21.75 24.27
N LYS A 335 11.91 -21.73 25.61
CA LYS A 335 12.60 -22.70 26.46
C LYS A 335 11.57 -23.66 27.02
N VAL A 336 11.69 -24.94 26.67
CA VAL A 336 10.86 -26.02 27.19
C VAL A 336 11.66 -26.76 28.25
N LYS A 337 11.08 -26.98 29.42
CA LYS A 337 11.66 -27.75 30.51
C LYS A 337 10.68 -28.86 30.89
N SER A 338 11.19 -30.09 31.03
CA SER A 338 10.48 -31.25 31.60
C SER A 338 11.37 -31.85 32.67
N GLY A 339 10.90 -31.91 33.92
CA GLY A 339 11.73 -32.30 35.06
C GLY A 339 13.02 -31.47 35.18
N ASN A 340 14.18 -32.12 35.07
CA ASN A 340 15.50 -31.45 35.15
C ASN A 340 16.12 -31.10 33.79
N ILE A 341 15.50 -31.47 32.67
CA ILE A 341 16.05 -31.30 31.32
C ILE A 341 15.38 -30.09 30.66
N SER A 342 16.18 -29.26 29.97
CA SER A 342 15.65 -28.13 29.20
C SER A 342 16.16 -28.11 27.77
N LYS A 343 15.28 -27.76 26.83
CA LYS A 343 15.55 -27.65 25.39
C LYS A 343 15.09 -26.29 24.87
N LYS A 344 15.90 -25.65 24.02
CA LYS A 344 15.50 -24.44 23.28
C LYS A 344 14.88 -24.84 21.95
N ILE A 345 13.78 -24.20 21.60
CA ILE A 345 13.01 -24.50 20.38
C ILE A 345 12.67 -23.20 19.67
N THR A 346 12.77 -23.25 18.34
CA THR A 346 12.37 -22.17 17.46
C THR A 346 11.14 -22.62 16.70
N LEU A 347 10.04 -21.87 16.85
CA LEU A 347 8.80 -22.10 16.10
C LEU A 347 8.69 -21.02 15.03
N GLU A 348 8.63 -21.43 13.77
CA GLU A 348 8.47 -20.51 12.65
C GLU A 348 7.01 -20.41 12.23
N GLY A 349 6.54 -19.19 12.03
CA GLY A 349 5.17 -18.92 11.60
C GLY A 349 4.91 -17.44 11.44
N ARG A 350 3.73 -17.09 10.92
CA ARG A 350 3.24 -15.71 10.89
C ARG A 350 1.73 -15.67 10.72
N LYS A 351 1.16 -14.51 10.97
CA LYS A 351 -0.24 -14.21 10.65
C LYS A 351 -0.54 -14.52 9.17
N GLY A 352 -1.68 -15.18 8.91
CA GLY A 352 -2.14 -15.55 7.57
C GLY A 352 -1.37 -16.69 6.88
N MET A 353 -0.35 -17.27 7.51
CA MET A 353 0.36 -18.45 7.01
C MET A 353 -0.15 -19.70 7.70
N TYR A 354 -0.24 -20.80 6.95
CA TYR A 354 -0.54 -22.10 7.55
C TYR A 354 0.52 -22.47 8.59
N PRO A 355 0.12 -22.86 9.80
CA PRO A 355 1.06 -23.12 10.87
C PRO A 355 1.78 -24.45 10.65
N ASN A 356 3.06 -24.52 11.03
CA ASN A 356 3.84 -25.76 11.04
C ASN A 356 4.07 -26.21 12.49
N SER A 357 3.92 -27.51 12.73
CA SER A 357 4.18 -28.12 14.03
C SER A 357 5.64 -28.50 14.20
N SER A 358 6.16 -28.32 15.41
CA SER A 358 7.44 -28.86 15.88
C SER A 358 7.18 -29.97 16.88
N GLU A 359 7.44 -31.20 16.47
CA GLU A 359 7.29 -32.40 17.30
C GLU A 359 8.63 -32.82 17.89
N PHE A 360 8.66 -33.10 19.20
CA PHE A 360 9.85 -33.61 19.89
C PHE A 360 9.50 -34.26 21.22
N SER A 361 10.33 -35.20 21.66
CA SER A 361 10.27 -35.78 23.00
C SER A 361 11.27 -35.10 23.93
N LEU A 362 10.89 -34.88 25.20
CA LEU A 362 11.77 -34.34 26.24
C LEU A 362 11.38 -34.96 27.59
N GLY A 363 12.30 -35.71 28.21
CA GLY A 363 11.96 -36.49 29.40
C GLY A 363 11.00 -37.62 29.05
N LYS A 364 9.89 -37.74 29.79
CA LYS A 364 8.81 -38.71 29.51
C LYS A 364 7.67 -38.16 28.64
N LEU A 365 7.76 -36.90 28.21
CA LEU A 365 6.69 -36.22 27.50
C LEU A 365 6.99 -36.04 26.01
N ASN A 366 5.94 -36.14 25.20
CA ASN A 366 5.94 -35.82 23.78
C ASN A 366 5.24 -34.48 23.56
N PHE A 367 5.91 -33.56 22.91
CA PHE A 367 5.43 -32.20 22.64
C PHE A 367 5.16 -32.02 21.15
N ASP A 368 4.01 -31.45 20.82
CA ASP A 368 3.65 -30.85 19.54
C ASP A 368 3.37 -29.37 19.82
N LEU A 369 4.32 -28.52 19.42
CA LEU A 369 4.24 -27.07 19.59
C LEU A 369 4.13 -26.39 18.24
N THR A 370 3.16 -25.49 18.13
CA THR A 370 2.86 -24.82 16.87
C THR A 370 2.71 -23.32 17.11
N TYR A 371 3.37 -22.49 16.29
CA TYR A 371 3.20 -21.03 16.30
C TYR A 371 2.56 -20.57 15.00
N GLY A 372 1.40 -19.93 15.10
CA GLY A 372 0.69 -19.36 13.96
C GLY A 372 -0.82 -19.38 14.13
N PRO A 373 -1.56 -18.97 13.09
CA PRO A 373 -3.01 -19.07 13.06
C PRO A 373 -3.53 -20.46 13.38
N LYS A 374 -4.72 -20.55 13.98
CA LYS A 374 -5.41 -21.81 14.22
C LYS A 374 -6.63 -21.94 13.32
N PHE A 375 -7.09 -23.17 13.11
CA PHE A 375 -8.30 -23.42 12.34
C PHE A 375 -9.54 -23.36 13.23
N PHE A 376 -10.53 -22.58 12.81
CA PHE A 376 -11.88 -22.60 13.33
C PHE A 376 -12.80 -23.36 12.37
N LYS A 377 -13.85 -23.97 12.92
CA LYS A 377 -14.89 -24.65 12.14
C LYS A 377 -16.23 -23.96 12.32
N THR A 378 -16.94 -23.78 11.22
CA THR A 378 -18.34 -23.34 11.21
C THR A 378 -19.26 -24.56 11.38
N PRO A 379 -20.47 -24.38 11.94
CA PRO A 379 -21.43 -25.47 12.08
C PRO A 379 -22.17 -25.84 10.77
N PHE A 380 -21.82 -25.22 9.66
CA PHE A 380 -22.39 -25.38 8.31
C PHE A 380 -21.24 -25.27 7.28
N ASP A 381 -21.45 -25.81 6.08
CA ASP A 381 -20.52 -25.64 4.96
C ASP A 381 -20.94 -24.44 4.09
N ILE A 382 -19.96 -23.77 3.47
CA ILE A 382 -20.19 -22.82 2.38
C ILE A 382 -19.63 -23.43 1.11
N TYR A 383 -20.49 -23.61 0.11
CA TYR A 383 -20.11 -24.06 -1.23
C TYR A 383 -20.00 -22.84 -2.16
N LEU A 384 -18.92 -22.77 -2.96
CA LEU A 384 -18.75 -21.72 -3.96
C LEU A 384 -19.17 -22.25 -5.34
N HIS A 385 -20.25 -21.70 -5.90
CA HIS A 385 -20.69 -22.01 -7.25
C HIS A 385 -19.84 -21.32 -8.30
N ASP A 386 -19.63 -20.01 -8.13
CA ASP A 386 -19.02 -19.14 -9.14
C ASP A 386 -18.41 -17.90 -8.47
N PHE A 387 -17.16 -17.57 -8.83
CA PHE A 387 -16.51 -16.32 -8.47
C PHE A 387 -16.52 -15.38 -9.68
N GLN A 388 -17.11 -14.21 -9.48
CA GLN A 388 -17.30 -13.23 -10.54
C GLN A 388 -16.35 -12.06 -10.31
N LEU A 389 -15.49 -11.78 -11.30
CA LEU A 389 -14.61 -10.62 -11.31
C LEU A 389 -14.94 -9.74 -12.51
N GLU A 390 -15.56 -8.59 -12.26
CA GLU A 390 -15.77 -7.57 -13.27
C GLU A 390 -14.56 -6.65 -13.31
N LYS A 391 -13.97 -6.45 -14.49
CA LYS A 391 -12.83 -5.54 -14.72
C LYS A 391 -13.31 -4.30 -15.48
N TYR A 392 -12.57 -3.20 -15.32
CA TYR A 392 -12.81 -2.03 -16.16
C TYR A 392 -12.48 -2.36 -17.63
N PRO A 393 -13.35 -1.99 -18.61
CA PRO A 393 -13.15 -2.31 -20.02
C PRO A 393 -11.75 -1.96 -20.52
N GLY A 394 -10.99 -2.91 -21.07
CA GLY A 394 -9.63 -2.68 -21.57
C GLY A 394 -8.54 -2.52 -20.49
N SER A 395 -8.83 -2.83 -19.22
CA SER A 395 -7.88 -2.81 -18.09
C SER A 395 -7.91 -4.12 -17.28
N ASN A 396 -6.82 -4.41 -16.57
CA ASN A 396 -6.77 -5.50 -15.58
C ASN A 396 -7.27 -5.06 -14.19
N SER A 397 -7.64 -3.78 -14.03
CA SER A 397 -8.13 -3.25 -12.76
C SER A 397 -9.52 -3.81 -12.43
N PRO A 398 -9.71 -4.38 -11.22
CA PRO A 398 -11.02 -4.86 -10.79
C PRO A 398 -11.98 -3.68 -10.61
N ALA A 399 -13.19 -3.80 -11.15
CA ALA A 399 -14.31 -2.87 -10.98
C ALA A 399 -15.28 -3.37 -9.90
N SER A 400 -15.55 -4.67 -9.87
CA SER A 400 -16.33 -5.34 -8.83
C SER A 400 -15.91 -6.81 -8.72
N PHE A 401 -16.15 -7.42 -7.57
CA PHE A 401 -16.03 -8.86 -7.43
C PHE A 401 -17.07 -9.41 -6.46
N ALA A 402 -17.60 -10.58 -6.79
CA ALA A 402 -18.69 -11.24 -6.10
C ALA A 402 -18.47 -12.75 -6.05
N SER A 403 -19.12 -13.42 -5.11
CA SER A 403 -19.11 -14.87 -4.97
C SER A 403 -20.55 -15.36 -4.82
N GLU A 404 -20.97 -16.21 -5.75
CA GLU A 404 -22.23 -16.95 -5.64
C GLU A 404 -21.98 -18.16 -4.76
N VAL A 405 -22.50 -18.10 -3.53
CA VAL A 405 -22.29 -19.14 -2.53
C VAL A 405 -23.61 -19.81 -2.15
N GLU A 406 -23.50 -21.02 -1.64
CA GLU A 406 -24.62 -21.73 -1.06
C GLU A 406 -24.27 -22.20 0.35
N VAL A 407 -25.10 -21.81 1.32
CA VAL A 407 -24.96 -22.24 2.71
C VAL A 407 -25.63 -23.60 2.85
N LEU A 408 -24.85 -24.61 3.23
CA LEU A 408 -25.29 -25.98 3.42
C LEU A 408 -25.34 -26.30 4.92
N ASP A 409 -26.56 -26.38 5.48
CA ASP A 409 -26.81 -26.70 6.89
C ASP A 409 -27.74 -27.93 7.00
N GLY A 410 -27.16 -29.12 6.92
CA GLY A 410 -27.90 -30.37 6.97
C GLY A 410 -28.75 -30.59 5.71
N ARG A 411 -30.06 -30.32 5.80
CA ARG A 411 -30.99 -30.41 4.66
C ARG A 411 -31.35 -29.06 4.05
N ASP A 412 -31.03 -27.97 4.75
CA ASP A 412 -31.31 -26.63 4.28
C ASP A 412 -30.18 -26.15 3.38
N SER A 413 -30.55 -25.58 2.24
CA SER A 413 -29.64 -25.05 1.23
C SER A 413 -30.09 -23.64 0.90
N ILE A 414 -29.25 -22.65 1.21
CA ILE A 414 -29.59 -21.24 1.07
C ILE A 414 -28.60 -20.60 0.11
N PRO A 415 -28.99 -20.33 -1.15
CA PRO A 415 -28.15 -19.59 -2.08
C PRO A 415 -28.04 -18.12 -1.63
N TYR A 416 -26.85 -17.56 -1.73
CA TYR A 416 -26.56 -16.18 -1.36
C TYR A 416 -25.42 -15.63 -2.20
N ARG A 417 -25.52 -14.37 -2.62
CA ARG A 417 -24.46 -13.68 -3.35
C ARG A 417 -23.67 -12.76 -2.42
N ILE A 418 -22.43 -13.09 -2.10
CA ILE A 418 -21.56 -12.22 -1.29
C ILE A 418 -20.80 -11.28 -2.23
N PHE A 419 -20.88 -9.97 -1.97
CA PHE A 419 -20.11 -8.96 -2.69
C PHE A 419 -19.84 -7.75 -1.79
N MET A 420 -19.15 -6.73 -2.31
CA MET A 420 -18.84 -5.51 -1.55
C MET A 420 -20.11 -4.92 -0.90
N ASN A 421 -20.17 -4.91 0.44
CA ASN A 421 -21.29 -4.44 1.28
C ASN A 421 -22.57 -5.31 1.26
N ASN A 422 -22.55 -6.49 0.65
CA ASN A 422 -23.60 -7.50 0.83
C ASN A 422 -23.03 -8.71 1.57
N VAL A 423 -23.28 -8.72 2.87
CA VAL A 423 -22.62 -9.62 3.83
C VAL A 423 -23.56 -10.75 4.15
N LEU A 424 -23.09 -11.98 3.98
CA LEU A 424 -23.82 -13.15 4.46
C LEU A 424 -23.72 -13.19 5.99
N ASP A 425 -24.85 -13.09 6.69
CA ASP A 425 -24.94 -13.28 8.15
C ASP A 425 -25.75 -14.54 8.44
N TYR A 426 -25.10 -15.55 9.01
CA TYR A 426 -25.72 -16.84 9.30
C TYR A 426 -25.16 -17.46 10.59
N LYS A 427 -26.06 -17.84 11.51
CA LYS A 427 -25.73 -18.37 12.87
C LYS A 427 -24.63 -17.56 13.59
N GLY A 428 -24.72 -16.23 13.51
CA GLY A 428 -23.78 -15.30 14.14
C GLY A 428 -22.41 -15.18 13.46
N HIS A 429 -22.21 -15.85 12.32
CA HIS A 429 -21.01 -15.71 11.49
C HIS A 429 -21.31 -14.78 10.32
N ARG A 430 -20.50 -13.75 10.16
CA ARG A 430 -20.58 -12.81 9.05
C ARG A 430 -19.45 -13.05 8.06
N PHE A 431 -19.79 -13.24 6.80
CA PHE A 431 -18.85 -13.47 5.70
C PHE A 431 -18.82 -12.26 4.80
N PHE A 432 -17.64 -11.65 4.70
CA PHE A 432 -17.37 -10.51 3.86
C PHE A 432 -16.48 -10.95 2.71
N GLN A 433 -16.82 -10.54 1.50
CA GLN A 433 -15.92 -10.67 0.37
C GLN A 433 -14.68 -9.80 0.65
N SER A 434 -13.51 -10.43 0.83
CA SER A 434 -12.28 -9.71 1.24
C SER A 434 -11.25 -9.65 0.12
N SER A 435 -11.00 -10.78 -0.56
CA SER A 435 -10.06 -10.88 -1.67
C SER A 435 -10.41 -12.09 -2.54
N TYR A 436 -9.53 -12.43 -3.47
CA TYR A 436 -9.68 -13.55 -4.40
C TYR A 436 -8.30 -14.09 -4.76
N ASP A 437 -8.27 -15.29 -5.30
CA ASP A 437 -7.01 -15.90 -5.70
C ASP A 437 -6.46 -15.22 -6.96
N PRO A 438 -5.13 -14.98 -7.07
CA PRO A 438 -4.55 -14.30 -8.23
C PRO A 438 -4.78 -15.00 -9.58
N ASP A 439 -5.09 -16.30 -9.55
CA ASP A 439 -5.47 -17.11 -10.71
C ASP A 439 -6.98 -17.07 -11.01
N GLU A 440 -7.74 -16.24 -10.29
CA GLU A 440 -9.18 -16.05 -10.41
C GLU A 440 -9.99 -17.33 -10.13
N SER A 441 -9.38 -18.37 -9.53
CA SER A 441 -9.99 -19.70 -9.33
C SER A 441 -10.77 -19.85 -8.02
N GLY A 442 -10.82 -18.81 -7.19
CA GLY A 442 -11.37 -18.92 -5.85
C GLY A 442 -11.55 -17.60 -5.13
N THR A 443 -12.41 -17.64 -4.12
CA THR A 443 -12.75 -16.50 -3.27
C THR A 443 -12.05 -16.58 -1.91
N ILE A 444 -11.74 -15.41 -1.35
CA ILE A 444 -11.24 -15.28 0.01
C ILE A 444 -12.24 -14.44 0.81
N LEU A 445 -12.95 -15.09 1.71
CA LEU A 445 -13.96 -14.49 2.59
C LEU A 445 -13.34 -14.18 3.96
N SER A 446 -13.53 -12.96 4.45
CA SER A 446 -13.28 -12.63 5.85
C SER A 446 -14.47 -13.09 6.68
N VAL A 447 -14.23 -13.86 7.72
CA VAL A 447 -15.24 -14.40 8.64
C VAL A 447 -15.11 -13.70 9.98
N ASN A 448 -16.21 -13.19 10.52
CA ASN A 448 -16.26 -12.60 11.86
C ASN A 448 -17.42 -13.18 12.66
N HIS A 449 -17.16 -13.61 13.89
CA HIS A 449 -18.15 -14.01 14.87
C HIS A 449 -18.11 -13.06 16.07
N ASP A 450 -18.99 -12.04 16.08
CA ASP A 450 -19.11 -11.08 17.17
C ASP A 450 -20.51 -10.45 17.23
N TRP A 451 -21.52 -11.29 17.44
CA TRP A 451 -22.92 -10.86 17.42
C TRP A 451 -23.24 -9.89 18.58
N TRP A 452 -22.88 -10.26 19.81
CA TRP A 452 -23.18 -9.46 21.01
C TRP A 452 -22.39 -8.16 21.08
N GLY A 453 -21.08 -8.20 20.83
CA GLY A 453 -20.23 -7.01 20.88
C GLY A 453 -20.65 -5.97 19.84
N THR A 454 -20.98 -6.42 18.62
CA THR A 454 -21.53 -5.56 17.56
C THR A 454 -22.85 -4.90 18.00
N ILE A 455 -23.86 -5.68 18.44
CA ILE A 455 -25.18 -5.14 18.80
C ILE A 455 -25.08 -4.12 19.93
N ILE A 456 -24.33 -4.44 20.99
CA ILE A 456 -24.19 -3.56 22.15
C ILE A 456 -23.49 -2.27 21.74
N SER A 457 -22.40 -2.35 20.97
CA SER A 457 -21.72 -1.17 20.44
C SER A 457 -22.65 -0.31 19.57
N TYR A 458 -23.52 -0.92 18.77
CA TYR A 458 -24.47 -0.21 17.91
C TYR A 458 -25.53 0.54 18.72
N ILE A 459 -26.02 -0.03 19.82
CA ILE A 459 -26.89 0.67 20.78
C ILE A 459 -26.15 1.89 21.37
N GLY A 460 -24.87 1.71 21.71
CA GLY A 460 -24.01 2.80 22.18
C GLY A 460 -23.87 3.93 21.17
N TYR A 461 -23.61 3.60 19.89
CA TYR A 461 -23.57 4.59 18.81
C TYR A 461 -24.92 5.27 18.54
N PHE A 462 -26.02 4.53 18.67
CA PHE A 462 -27.36 5.10 18.58
C PHE A 462 -27.59 6.15 19.68
N PHE A 463 -27.18 5.86 20.92
CA PHE A 463 -27.24 6.84 22.02
C PHE A 463 -26.30 8.03 21.80
N LEU A 464 -25.15 7.82 21.17
CA LEU A 464 -24.23 8.90 20.79
C LEU A 464 -24.94 9.89 19.86
N MET A 465 -25.53 9.37 18.79
CA MET A 465 -26.28 10.14 17.79
C MET A 465 -27.43 10.89 18.44
N LEU A 466 -28.22 10.20 19.26
CA LEU A 466 -29.36 10.78 19.96
C LEU A 466 -28.92 11.89 20.94
N GLY A 467 -27.79 11.69 21.62
CA GLY A 467 -27.12 12.72 22.43
C GLY A 467 -26.74 13.95 21.62
N MET A 468 -26.11 13.77 20.44
CA MET A 468 -25.78 14.87 19.53
C MET A 468 -27.01 15.64 19.07
N ILE A 469 -28.10 14.95 18.71
CA ILE A 469 -29.36 15.57 18.29
C ILE A 469 -29.94 16.41 19.43
N PHE A 470 -30.01 15.86 20.64
CA PHE A 470 -30.58 16.56 21.80
C PHE A 470 -29.81 17.81 22.24
N VAL A 471 -28.51 17.92 21.91
CA VAL A 471 -27.74 19.15 22.18
C VAL A 471 -28.36 20.38 21.52
N PHE A 472 -28.97 20.23 20.33
CA PHE A 472 -29.58 21.35 19.60
C PHE A 472 -30.91 21.81 20.22
N PHE A 473 -31.72 20.88 20.74
CA PHE A 473 -33.06 21.18 21.27
C PHE A 473 -33.05 21.69 22.72
N GLN A 474 -31.97 21.43 23.46
CA GLN A 474 -31.96 21.67 24.91
C GLN A 474 -31.45 23.07 25.28
N LYS A 475 -32.29 23.83 26.02
CA LYS A 475 -32.13 25.27 26.29
C LYS A 475 -30.88 25.69 27.12
N GLN A 476 -30.28 24.74 27.83
CA GLN A 476 -29.23 24.98 28.83
C GLN A 476 -27.88 24.35 28.43
N THR A 477 -27.70 23.97 27.16
CA THR A 477 -26.44 23.36 26.72
C THR A 477 -25.35 24.42 26.55
N ARG A 478 -24.10 23.99 26.72
CA ARG A 478 -22.92 24.84 26.47
C ARG A 478 -22.93 25.41 25.05
N PHE A 479 -23.44 24.65 24.08
CA PHE A 479 -23.62 25.11 22.69
C PHE A 479 -24.51 26.35 22.61
N GLN A 480 -25.68 26.34 23.27
CA GLN A 480 -26.57 27.50 23.25
C GLN A 480 -26.03 28.68 24.08
N ILE A 481 -25.33 28.40 25.17
CA ILE A 481 -24.61 29.43 25.95
C ILE A 481 -23.51 30.08 25.11
N LEU A 482 -22.70 29.29 24.41
CA LEU A 482 -21.67 29.75 23.47
C LEU A 482 -22.31 30.52 22.31
N THR A 483 -23.42 30.05 21.74
CA THR A 483 -24.14 30.76 20.67
C THR A 483 -24.61 32.15 21.14
N LYS A 484 -25.13 32.25 22.37
CA LYS A 484 -25.49 33.54 22.99
C LYS A 484 -24.27 34.41 23.31
N ASN A 485 -23.13 33.80 23.62
CA ASN A 485 -21.89 34.52 23.87
C ASN A 485 -21.19 34.95 22.57
N LEU A 486 -21.36 34.22 21.47
CA LEU A 486 -20.90 34.61 20.13
C LEU A 486 -21.59 35.89 19.65
N ASP A 487 -22.86 36.10 20.02
CA ASP A 487 -23.55 37.38 19.81
C ASP A 487 -22.88 38.56 20.56
N LYS A 488 -22.15 38.28 21.66
CA LYS A 488 -21.34 39.26 22.42
C LYS A 488 -19.88 39.36 21.94
N ILE A 489 -19.33 38.31 21.33
CA ILE A 489 -17.94 38.20 20.83
C ILE A 489 -17.75 38.85 19.45
N LYS A 490 -18.73 39.62 18.94
CA LYS A 490 -18.56 40.53 17.79
C LYS A 490 -17.41 41.56 17.92
N LYS A 491 -16.69 41.63 19.06
CA LYS A 491 -15.66 42.64 19.35
C LYS A 491 -14.21 42.14 19.46
N VAL A 492 -13.90 40.83 19.48
CA VAL A 492 -12.53 40.38 19.86
C VAL A 492 -11.95 39.23 19.02
N SER A 493 -12.35 39.07 17.76
CA SER A 493 -11.66 38.13 16.84
C SER A 493 -10.76 38.90 15.85
N SER A 494 -9.78 39.62 16.38
CA SER A 494 -8.86 40.46 15.59
C SER A 494 -7.38 40.15 15.80
N ILE A 495 -7.02 38.94 16.22
CA ILE A 495 -5.60 38.55 16.36
C ILE A 495 -5.39 37.13 15.85
N LEU A 496 -5.41 36.97 14.53
CA LEU A 496 -4.45 36.11 13.83
C LEU A 496 -4.43 36.49 12.35
N ILE A 497 -3.23 36.45 11.76
CA ILE A 497 -2.89 36.67 10.35
C ILE A 497 -2.44 38.10 10.02
N LEU A 498 -1.16 38.35 10.33
CA LEU A 498 -0.33 39.26 9.55
C LEU A 498 1.01 38.56 9.33
N ILE A 499 1.10 37.82 8.22
CA ILE A 499 2.29 37.49 7.41
C ILE A 499 1.72 36.56 6.33
N ILE A 500 1.45 37.11 5.15
CA ILE A 500 1.54 36.50 3.80
C ILE A 500 1.20 37.67 2.87
N PHE A 501 2.20 38.50 2.57
CA PHE A 501 2.21 39.33 1.38
C PHE A 501 3.67 39.54 0.99
N SER A 502 4.19 38.60 0.22
CA SER A 502 5.39 38.73 -0.61
C SER A 502 5.37 37.60 -1.63
N ILE A 503 4.45 37.67 -2.59
CA ILE A 503 4.55 36.87 -3.82
C ILE A 503 5.12 37.80 -4.88
N LYS A 504 6.41 37.68 -5.15
CA LYS A 504 7.00 38.21 -6.38
C LYS A 504 6.42 37.41 -7.53
N SER A 505 5.81 38.10 -8.50
CA SER A 505 5.50 37.53 -9.80
C SER A 505 6.82 37.17 -10.48
N TYR A 506 7.10 35.88 -10.62
CA TYR A 506 8.16 35.42 -11.51
C TYR A 506 7.71 35.65 -12.95
N SER A 507 8.52 36.40 -13.69
CA SER A 507 8.45 36.47 -15.14
C SER A 507 8.66 35.08 -15.72
N ILE A 508 7.71 34.63 -16.53
CA ILE A 508 7.81 33.40 -17.31
C ILE A 508 8.91 33.60 -18.35
N GLU A 509 9.93 32.74 -18.32
CA GLU A 509 10.98 32.70 -19.32
C GLU A 509 10.39 32.47 -20.73
N SER A 510 10.90 33.24 -21.68
CA SER A 510 10.62 33.08 -23.10
C SER A 510 11.05 31.69 -23.56
N PRO A 511 10.30 31.05 -24.47
CA PRO A 511 10.67 29.75 -25.02
C PRO A 511 12.06 29.80 -25.67
N SER A 512 12.80 28.70 -25.53
CA SER A 512 14.02 28.44 -26.28
C SER A 512 13.75 28.58 -27.78
N ASN A 513 14.69 29.16 -28.55
CA ASN A 513 14.53 29.38 -29.99
C ASN A 513 14.27 28.08 -30.80
N LEU A 514 14.48 26.89 -30.20
CA LEU A 514 14.22 25.57 -30.78
C LEU A 514 12.74 25.25 -31.02
N LEU A 515 11.82 25.87 -30.25
CA LEU A 515 10.38 25.56 -30.30
C LEU A 515 9.63 26.36 -31.38
N LYS A 516 10.08 27.57 -31.75
CA LYS A 516 9.29 28.50 -32.58
C LYS A 516 8.89 27.94 -33.96
N ASP A 517 9.68 27.02 -34.51
CA ASP A 517 9.49 26.50 -35.87
C ASP A 517 8.88 25.08 -35.91
N ASN A 518 8.59 24.44 -34.77
CA ASN A 518 8.14 23.03 -34.69
C ASN A 518 6.84 22.84 -33.89
N ILE A 519 6.02 23.88 -33.75
CA ILE A 519 4.77 23.84 -32.97
C ILE A 519 3.61 23.40 -33.84
N ILE A 520 2.81 22.46 -33.32
CA ILE A 520 1.54 22.05 -33.92
C ILE A 520 0.55 23.21 -33.88
N ASP A 521 -0.13 23.48 -34.98
CA ASP A 521 -1.13 24.54 -35.07
C ASP A 521 -2.25 24.39 -34.02
N ILE A 522 -2.71 25.51 -33.47
CA ILE A 522 -3.71 25.52 -32.40
C ILE A 522 -5.09 25.05 -32.89
N ASN A 523 -5.47 25.31 -34.15
CA ASN A 523 -6.74 24.87 -34.69
C ASN A 523 -6.76 23.35 -34.89
N HIS A 524 -5.67 22.79 -35.42
CA HIS A 524 -5.53 21.34 -35.52
C HIS A 524 -5.50 20.69 -34.12
N SER A 525 -4.78 21.30 -33.17
CA SER A 525 -4.79 20.84 -31.78
C SER A 525 -6.20 20.81 -31.18
N ASN A 526 -7.03 21.84 -31.40
CA ASN A 526 -8.41 21.87 -30.90
C ASN A 526 -9.26 20.74 -31.52
N ASN A 527 -9.03 20.39 -32.79
CA ASN A 527 -9.69 19.24 -33.41
C ASN A 527 -9.24 17.93 -32.75
N LEU A 528 -7.95 17.79 -32.49
CA LEU A 528 -7.36 16.60 -31.86
C LEU A 528 -7.76 16.44 -30.38
N GLU A 529 -8.01 17.53 -29.65
CA GLU A 529 -8.46 17.48 -28.25
C GLU A 529 -9.72 16.62 -28.05
N SER A 530 -10.59 16.56 -29.07
CA SER A 530 -11.83 15.78 -29.08
C SER A 530 -11.68 14.31 -29.51
N LEU A 531 -10.50 13.91 -30.00
CA LEU A 531 -10.21 12.51 -30.32
C LEU A 531 -10.36 11.66 -29.05
N LEU A 532 -10.99 10.49 -29.16
CA LEU A 532 -11.19 9.62 -28.01
C LEU A 532 -10.02 8.64 -27.86
N VAL A 533 -9.68 8.34 -26.61
CA VAL A 533 -8.61 7.40 -26.27
C VAL A 533 -9.02 6.60 -25.03
N GLN A 534 -8.72 5.30 -25.02
CA GLN A 534 -8.92 4.45 -23.85
C GLN A 534 -7.64 4.36 -23.01
N HIS A 535 -7.72 4.76 -21.75
CA HIS A 535 -6.61 4.66 -20.81
C HIS A 535 -7.13 4.28 -19.42
N ASP A 536 -6.45 3.35 -18.73
CA ASP A 536 -6.86 2.77 -17.43
C ASP A 536 -8.31 2.27 -17.39
N GLY A 537 -8.81 1.84 -18.55
CA GLY A 537 -10.16 1.34 -18.76
C GLY A 537 -11.28 2.40 -18.81
N ARG A 538 -10.91 3.67 -19.03
CA ARG A 538 -11.85 4.75 -19.32
C ARG A 538 -11.58 5.33 -20.71
N ILE A 539 -12.64 5.46 -21.51
CA ILE A 539 -12.61 6.24 -22.76
C ILE A 539 -12.80 7.72 -22.40
N LYS A 540 -11.84 8.54 -22.80
CA LYS A 540 -11.81 9.98 -22.50
C LYS A 540 -11.28 10.78 -23.68
N PRO A 541 -11.56 12.09 -23.75
CA PRO A 541 -10.94 12.96 -24.73
C PRO A 541 -9.41 12.96 -24.61
N PHE A 542 -8.72 13.10 -25.72
CA PHE A 542 -7.26 13.15 -25.78
C PHE A 542 -6.70 14.36 -25.01
N SER A 543 -7.45 15.46 -24.95
CA SER A 543 -7.12 16.60 -24.07
C SER A 543 -7.02 16.19 -22.59
N THR A 544 -7.91 15.33 -22.10
CA THR A 544 -7.84 14.82 -20.73
C THR A 544 -6.57 14.01 -20.53
N LEU A 545 -6.32 13.02 -21.41
CA LEU A 545 -5.11 12.18 -21.30
C LEU A 545 -3.83 13.02 -21.36
N SER A 546 -3.74 13.94 -22.33
CA SER A 546 -2.57 14.80 -22.47
C SER A 546 -2.35 15.68 -21.24
N SER A 547 -3.41 16.30 -20.70
CA SER A 547 -3.33 17.10 -19.48
C SER A 547 -2.83 16.27 -18.30
N GLU A 548 -3.33 15.04 -18.13
CA GLU A 548 -2.88 14.15 -17.08
C GLU A 548 -1.39 13.77 -17.21
N LEU A 549 -0.94 13.36 -18.39
CA LEU A 549 0.45 12.94 -18.62
C LEU A 549 1.42 14.11 -18.47
N ILE A 550 1.13 15.25 -19.12
CA ILE A 550 1.99 16.43 -19.06
C ILE A 550 2.04 16.99 -17.63
N ARG A 551 0.91 17.01 -16.90
CA ARG A 551 0.91 17.42 -15.49
C ARG A 551 1.68 16.44 -14.61
N LYS A 552 1.64 15.13 -14.86
CA LYS A 552 2.46 14.16 -14.13
C LYS A 552 3.96 14.39 -14.34
N ILE A 553 4.39 14.61 -15.59
CA ILE A 553 5.80 14.83 -15.96
C ILE A 553 6.32 16.19 -15.44
N SER A 554 5.56 17.24 -15.67
CA SER A 554 6.04 18.62 -15.57
C SER A 554 5.43 19.44 -14.43
N ARG A 555 4.36 18.91 -13.82
CA ARG A 555 3.52 19.58 -12.80
C ARG A 555 2.83 20.87 -13.26
N LYS A 556 2.82 21.15 -14.57
CA LYS A 556 2.10 22.27 -15.17
C LYS A 556 1.14 21.76 -16.23
N GLU A 557 0.02 22.45 -16.41
CA GLU A 557 -0.93 22.14 -17.49
C GLU A 557 -0.52 22.78 -18.82
N THR A 558 0.17 23.92 -18.76
CA THR A 558 0.71 24.63 -19.91
C THR A 558 2.18 24.97 -19.68
N ILE A 559 3.00 24.75 -20.72
CA ILE A 559 4.44 25.04 -20.70
C ILE A 559 4.79 25.68 -22.03
N TYR A 560 5.66 26.69 -22.00
CA TYR A 560 6.11 27.40 -23.21
C TYR A 560 4.95 27.99 -24.04
N ASN A 561 3.83 28.35 -23.39
CA ASN A 561 2.57 28.78 -24.01
C ASN A 561 1.90 27.72 -24.92
N LEU A 562 2.26 26.45 -24.77
CA LEU A 562 1.63 25.33 -25.45
C LEU A 562 0.61 24.65 -24.53
N ASN A 563 -0.48 24.16 -25.10
CA ASN A 563 -1.40 23.29 -24.39
C ASN A 563 -0.79 21.87 -24.26
N SER A 564 -1.33 21.07 -23.35
CA SER A 564 -0.85 19.70 -23.11
C SER A 564 -0.92 18.82 -24.36
N THR A 565 -1.93 19.04 -25.21
CA THR A 565 -2.15 18.31 -26.46
C THR A 565 -1.03 18.54 -27.47
N GLN A 566 -0.62 19.79 -27.68
CA GLN A 566 0.51 20.16 -28.55
C GLN A 566 1.81 19.54 -28.05
N ILE A 567 2.05 19.57 -26.73
CA ILE A 567 3.25 19.00 -26.12
C ILE A 567 3.28 17.48 -26.29
N LEU A 568 2.20 16.78 -25.91
CA LEU A 568 2.15 15.32 -26.01
C LEU A 568 2.27 14.86 -27.46
N MET A 569 1.49 15.45 -28.36
CA MET A 569 1.49 15.05 -29.76
C MET A 569 2.80 15.43 -30.47
N GLY A 570 3.40 16.56 -30.10
CA GLY A 570 4.73 16.95 -30.55
C GLY A 570 5.79 15.95 -30.10
N ALA A 571 5.73 15.49 -28.85
CA ALA A 571 6.67 14.51 -28.31
C ALA A 571 6.57 13.15 -29.02
N ILE A 572 5.37 12.75 -29.43
CA ILE A 572 5.14 11.51 -30.19
C ILE A 572 5.60 11.64 -31.64
N SER A 573 5.32 12.76 -32.30
CA SER A 573 5.64 12.96 -33.73
C SER A 573 7.11 13.32 -33.98
N ASN A 574 7.75 14.03 -33.06
CA ASN A 574 9.16 14.41 -33.14
C ASN A 574 9.96 14.08 -31.86
N PRO A 575 10.15 12.79 -31.53
CA PRO A 575 10.87 12.34 -30.33
C PRO A 575 12.25 12.96 -30.15
N GLN A 576 13.02 13.11 -31.24
CA GLN A 576 14.40 13.59 -31.20
C GLN A 576 14.51 15.05 -30.73
N LEU A 577 13.51 15.88 -31.06
CA LEU A 577 13.43 17.26 -30.57
C LEU A 577 13.06 17.28 -29.08
N TRP A 578 12.01 16.55 -28.71
CA TRP A 578 11.42 16.61 -27.38
C TRP A 578 12.25 15.93 -26.29
N ARG A 579 13.21 15.08 -26.65
CA ARG A 579 14.26 14.60 -25.73
C ARG A 579 15.11 15.73 -25.15
N LYS A 580 15.36 16.79 -25.95
CA LYS A 580 16.22 17.92 -25.60
C LYS A 580 15.47 19.06 -24.92
N ILE A 581 14.14 19.04 -24.94
CA ILE A 581 13.32 20.11 -24.37
C ILE A 581 13.11 19.82 -22.87
N PRO A 582 13.43 20.77 -21.97
CA PRO A 582 13.17 20.59 -20.55
C PRO A 582 11.68 20.44 -20.25
N LEU A 583 11.29 19.28 -19.73
CA LEU A 583 9.91 18.91 -19.41
C LEU A 583 9.76 18.27 -18.04
N VAL A 584 10.79 17.56 -17.57
CA VAL A 584 10.73 16.79 -16.32
C VAL A 584 11.01 17.70 -15.15
N LYS A 585 10.05 17.84 -14.24
CA LYS A 585 10.25 18.62 -13.01
C LYS A 585 11.10 17.83 -12.02
N VAL A 586 12.13 18.42 -11.43
CA VAL A 586 12.91 17.87 -10.31
C VAL A 586 12.92 18.87 -9.15
N GLN A 587 12.41 18.48 -7.98
CA GLN A 587 12.28 19.42 -6.85
C GLN A 587 13.44 19.39 -5.85
N ASN A 588 14.12 18.25 -5.76
CA ASN A 588 15.11 18.05 -4.72
C ASN A 588 16.44 18.71 -5.12
N THR A 589 16.89 19.71 -4.35
CA THR A 589 18.12 20.45 -4.63
C THR A 589 19.36 19.55 -4.60
N GLN A 590 19.40 18.54 -3.72
CA GLN A 590 20.49 17.57 -3.68
C GLN A 590 20.53 16.74 -4.97
N LEU A 591 19.38 16.32 -5.50
CA LEU A 591 19.32 15.58 -6.76
C LEU A 591 19.77 16.44 -7.95
N LEU A 592 19.43 17.73 -7.95
CA LEU A 592 19.89 18.69 -8.95
C LEU A 592 21.41 18.88 -8.91
N GLU A 593 21.97 19.08 -7.71
CA GLU A 593 23.41 19.19 -7.50
C GLU A 593 24.16 17.92 -7.96
N GLU A 594 23.62 16.74 -7.69
CA GLU A 594 24.19 15.45 -8.13
C GLU A 594 24.16 15.27 -9.65
N LEU A 595 23.15 15.82 -10.33
CA LEU A 595 23.07 15.85 -11.80
C LEU A 595 23.92 16.98 -12.40
N GLY A 596 24.54 17.83 -11.58
CA GLY A 596 25.34 18.98 -12.03
C GLY A 596 24.50 20.13 -12.59
N LEU A 597 23.19 20.17 -12.29
CA LEU A 597 22.24 21.13 -12.87
C LEU A 597 21.68 22.06 -11.78
N LYS A 598 21.35 23.29 -12.17
CA LYS A 598 20.77 24.30 -11.25
C LYS A 598 19.29 24.57 -11.50
N GLU A 599 18.81 24.24 -12.70
CA GLU A 599 17.42 24.43 -13.09
C GLU A 599 16.57 23.25 -12.63
N ASP A 600 15.33 23.51 -12.26
CA ASP A 600 14.41 22.51 -11.71
C ASP A 600 13.51 21.85 -12.76
N MET A 601 13.72 22.19 -14.03
CA MET A 601 13.11 21.59 -15.22
C MET A 601 14.23 20.99 -16.08
N LEU A 602 14.22 19.68 -16.27
CA LEU A 602 15.28 18.96 -16.96
C LEU A 602 14.76 18.34 -18.26
N SER A 603 15.64 18.21 -19.24
CA SER A 603 15.41 17.46 -20.46
C SER A 603 15.46 15.95 -20.19
N PHE A 604 14.99 15.14 -21.13
CA PHE A 604 15.14 13.68 -21.00
C PHE A 604 16.61 13.27 -21.07
N ASP A 605 17.39 13.95 -21.92
CA ASP A 605 18.81 13.65 -22.14
C ASP A 605 19.68 13.97 -20.92
N ASP A 606 19.26 14.91 -20.06
CA ASP A 606 19.98 15.31 -18.84
C ASP A 606 20.13 14.16 -17.82
N PHE A 607 19.37 13.07 -17.95
CA PHE A 607 19.40 11.92 -17.05
C PHE A 607 20.32 10.78 -17.50
N PHE A 608 20.99 10.96 -18.65
CA PHE A 608 21.90 9.97 -19.23
C PHE A 608 23.31 10.55 -19.32
N ASN A 609 24.31 9.72 -19.04
CA ASN A 609 25.70 10.11 -19.24
C ASN A 609 26.11 10.03 -20.74
N ASP A 610 27.36 10.41 -21.05
CA ASP A 610 27.89 10.37 -22.41
C ASP A 610 27.85 8.96 -23.03
N ASP A 611 27.93 7.92 -22.20
CA ASP A 611 27.82 6.50 -22.58
C ASP A 611 26.37 6.00 -22.75
N LYS A 612 25.38 6.90 -22.59
CA LYS A 612 23.92 6.62 -22.63
C LYS A 612 23.41 5.71 -21.52
N GLU A 613 24.13 5.59 -20.41
CA GLU A 613 23.68 4.91 -19.21
C GLU A 613 22.84 5.83 -18.33
N TYR A 614 21.81 5.27 -17.72
CA TYR A 614 20.89 5.99 -16.83
C TYR A 614 21.55 6.27 -15.47
N ILE A 615 21.77 7.55 -15.16
CA ILE A 615 22.56 8.00 -13.99
C ILE A 615 21.95 7.53 -12.67
N LEU A 616 20.62 7.46 -12.57
CA LEU A 616 19.91 7.22 -11.29
C LEU A 616 19.63 5.73 -11.01
N LYS A 617 19.98 4.82 -11.92
CA LYS A 617 19.57 3.39 -11.89
C LYS A 617 19.83 2.68 -10.54
N GLU A 618 21.07 2.70 -10.05
CA GLU A 618 21.44 2.02 -8.81
C GLU A 618 20.80 2.67 -7.58
N LYS A 619 20.66 4.01 -7.59
CA LYS A 619 20.02 4.75 -6.50
C LYS A 619 18.53 4.43 -6.43
N ILE A 620 17.85 4.33 -7.57
CA ILE A 620 16.43 3.96 -7.64
C ILE A 620 16.24 2.54 -7.11
N LYS A 621 17.07 1.60 -7.55
CA LYS A 621 17.03 0.22 -7.05
C LYS A 621 17.19 0.17 -5.53
N ARG A 622 18.11 0.95 -4.97
CA ARG A 622 18.28 1.06 -3.51
C ARG A 622 17.06 1.70 -2.85
N SER A 623 16.59 2.85 -3.33
CA SER A 623 15.48 3.59 -2.73
C SER A 623 14.15 2.83 -2.83
N SER A 624 13.92 2.06 -3.91
CA SER A 624 12.75 1.20 -4.08
C SER A 624 12.72 0.03 -3.10
N ASN A 625 13.89 -0.45 -2.66
CA ASN A 625 14.01 -1.51 -1.65
C ASN A 625 13.85 -0.99 -0.20
N ILE A 626 13.85 0.33 0.01
CA ILE A 626 13.56 0.92 1.32
C ILE A 626 12.03 0.92 1.52
N PRO A 627 11.49 0.48 2.67
CA PRO A 627 10.07 0.62 2.96
C PRO A 627 9.60 2.09 2.88
N ASP A 628 8.42 2.37 2.32
CA ASP A 628 7.90 3.73 2.04
C ASP A 628 7.93 4.71 3.24
N VAL A 629 7.86 4.16 4.45
CA VAL A 629 7.93 4.88 5.72
C VAL A 629 9.32 5.43 5.98
N ASN A 630 10.35 4.62 5.71
CA ASN A 630 11.75 4.95 5.93
C ASN A 630 12.35 5.71 4.73
N LYS A 631 11.63 5.80 3.61
CA LYS A 631 12.04 6.60 2.46
C LYS A 631 12.12 8.07 2.88
N SER A 632 13.33 8.63 2.79
CA SER A 632 13.55 10.06 2.97
C SER A 632 12.79 10.86 1.91
N LYS A 633 12.69 12.18 2.10
CA LYS A 633 12.15 13.06 1.04
C LYS A 633 12.95 12.94 -0.27
N TYR A 634 14.24 12.66 -0.18
CA TYR A 634 15.09 12.40 -1.34
C TYR A 634 14.70 11.10 -2.04
N ASP A 635 14.57 9.98 -1.30
CA ASP A 635 14.16 8.69 -1.86
C ASP A 635 12.79 8.76 -2.57
N LYS A 636 11.84 9.47 -1.95
CA LYS A 636 10.50 9.67 -2.54
C LYS A 636 10.54 10.51 -3.81
N GLU A 637 11.37 11.55 -3.85
CA GLU A 637 11.51 12.36 -5.07
C GLU A 637 12.22 11.59 -6.17
N LEU A 638 13.23 10.78 -5.83
CA LEU A 638 14.00 9.98 -6.79
C LEU A 638 13.10 8.94 -7.50
N ILE A 639 12.24 8.24 -6.76
CA ILE A 639 11.23 7.33 -7.35
C ILE A 639 10.21 8.10 -8.21
N LYS A 640 9.77 9.27 -7.76
CA LYS A 640 8.82 10.09 -8.55
C LYS A 640 9.44 10.63 -9.83
N VAL A 641 10.72 11.00 -9.82
CA VAL A 641 11.44 11.43 -11.02
C VAL A 641 11.59 10.26 -11.99
N ASP A 642 11.88 9.06 -11.49
CA ASP A 642 11.92 7.84 -12.29
C ASP A 642 10.57 7.49 -12.94
N GLU A 643 9.46 7.65 -12.20
CA GLU A 643 8.11 7.49 -12.75
C GLU A 643 7.85 8.50 -13.89
N ARG A 644 8.19 9.77 -13.68
CA ARG A 644 8.05 10.83 -14.72
C ARG A 644 8.87 10.51 -15.96
N LEU A 645 10.09 10.03 -15.77
CA LEU A 645 10.98 9.64 -16.86
C LEU A 645 10.49 8.40 -17.59
N SER A 646 9.96 7.41 -16.88
CA SER A 646 9.37 6.22 -17.47
C SER A 646 8.16 6.55 -18.34
N ILE A 647 7.31 7.47 -17.88
CA ILE A 647 6.18 8.00 -18.67
C ILE A 647 6.71 8.72 -19.92
N LEU A 648 7.67 9.64 -19.77
CA LEU A 648 8.23 10.40 -20.90
C LEU A 648 8.96 9.50 -21.91
N PHE A 649 9.74 8.53 -21.42
CA PHE A 649 10.39 7.49 -22.21
C PHE A 649 9.37 6.74 -23.06
N SER A 650 8.26 6.35 -22.44
CA SER A 650 7.18 5.64 -23.10
C SER A 650 6.45 6.49 -24.14
N ILE A 651 6.42 7.81 -23.97
CA ILE A 651 5.86 8.73 -24.97
C ILE A 651 6.79 8.87 -26.17
N ILE A 652 8.09 9.09 -25.90
CA ILE A 652 9.09 9.47 -26.90
C ILE A 652 9.56 8.26 -27.73
N ASN A 653 9.81 7.11 -27.11
CA ASN A 653 10.51 6.00 -27.78
C ASN A 653 9.60 4.99 -28.50
N THR A 654 8.29 5.18 -28.43
CA THR A 654 7.32 4.22 -28.97
C THR A 654 6.71 4.67 -30.30
N GLY A 655 6.64 5.97 -30.59
CA GLY A 655 6.10 6.49 -31.85
C GLY A 655 4.68 5.96 -32.14
N THR A 656 4.50 5.25 -33.26
CA THR A 656 3.23 4.58 -33.61
C THR A 656 2.83 3.50 -32.59
N TYR A 657 3.80 2.87 -31.92
CA TYR A 657 3.61 1.81 -30.92
C TYR A 657 3.35 2.35 -29.51
N ASN A 658 2.90 3.59 -29.39
CA ASN A 658 2.70 4.22 -28.09
C ASN A 658 1.50 3.63 -27.35
N TYR A 659 1.74 3.07 -26.15
CA TYR A 659 0.69 2.43 -25.34
C TYR A 659 -0.39 3.41 -24.86
N PHE A 660 -0.10 4.71 -24.87
CA PHE A 660 -1.08 5.75 -24.56
C PHE A 660 -2.03 6.03 -25.74
N LEU A 661 -1.72 5.56 -26.96
CA LEU A 661 -2.53 5.77 -28.17
C LEU A 661 -3.48 4.59 -28.47
N ASN A 662 -4.22 4.12 -27.47
CA ASN A 662 -5.30 3.15 -27.69
C ASN A 662 -6.54 3.88 -28.24
N ILE A 663 -6.51 4.16 -29.55
CA ILE A 663 -7.50 5.00 -30.25
C ILE A 663 -8.39 4.22 -31.22
N PHE A 664 -8.07 2.96 -31.53
CA PHE A 664 -8.86 2.14 -32.44
C PHE A 664 -9.71 1.14 -31.64
N PRO A 665 -11.05 1.19 -31.70
CA PRO A 665 -11.89 0.16 -31.11
C PRO A 665 -11.59 -1.21 -31.73
N SER A 666 -11.67 -2.28 -30.93
CA SER A 666 -11.62 -3.66 -31.42
C SER A 666 -12.83 -3.94 -32.33
N THR A 667 -12.61 -4.70 -33.42
CA THR A 667 -13.69 -5.16 -34.30
C THR A 667 -14.45 -6.37 -33.73
N ASP A 668 -13.89 -7.06 -32.73
CA ASP A 668 -14.58 -8.11 -31.98
C ASP A 668 -15.52 -7.49 -30.95
N THR A 669 -16.82 -7.78 -31.08
CA THR A 669 -17.89 -7.30 -30.20
C THR A 669 -17.75 -7.77 -28.75
N ASN A 670 -17.00 -8.86 -28.50
CA ASN A 670 -16.75 -9.36 -27.15
C ASN A 670 -15.53 -8.71 -26.48
N ASN A 671 -14.71 -7.98 -27.25
CA ASN A 671 -13.50 -7.34 -26.74
C ASN A 671 -13.74 -5.83 -26.59
N SER A 672 -13.82 -5.38 -25.34
CA SER A 672 -14.02 -3.96 -25.01
C SER A 672 -12.73 -3.13 -24.94
N LYS A 673 -11.58 -3.74 -25.26
CA LYS A 673 -10.29 -3.08 -25.29
C LYS A 673 -10.09 -2.36 -26.62
N TRP A 674 -9.84 -1.07 -26.55
CA TRP A 674 -9.33 -0.28 -27.66
C TRP A 674 -7.85 -0.59 -27.81
N GLU A 675 -7.44 -0.72 -29.05
CA GLU A 675 -6.13 -1.22 -29.41
C GLU A 675 -5.26 -0.04 -29.85
N GLY A 676 -4.04 -0.02 -29.30
CA GLY A 676 -2.90 0.63 -29.92
C GLY A 676 -2.28 -0.31 -30.95
N VAL A 677 -1.35 0.23 -31.74
CA VAL A 677 -0.75 -0.47 -32.88
C VAL A 677 0.13 -1.69 -32.50
N LEU A 678 0.34 -1.94 -31.20
CA LEU A 678 1.19 -3.01 -30.66
C LEU A 678 0.55 -4.42 -30.60
N ASN A 679 -0.77 -4.57 -30.68
CA ASN A 679 -1.43 -5.78 -30.18
C ASN A 679 -1.86 -6.84 -31.21
N TYR A 680 -1.45 -6.75 -32.49
CA TYR A 680 -1.85 -7.75 -33.49
C TYR A 680 -0.68 -8.33 -34.31
N PRO A 681 -0.64 -9.66 -34.56
CA PRO A 681 0.14 -10.19 -35.68
C PRO A 681 -0.36 -9.52 -36.97
N ARG A 682 0.57 -9.09 -37.85
CA ARG A 682 0.32 -8.35 -39.10
C ARG A 682 -0.46 -9.14 -40.18
N THR A 683 -1.45 -9.93 -39.80
CA THR A 683 -2.11 -10.94 -40.63
C THR A 683 -3.61 -10.69 -40.84
N ILE A 684 -4.23 -9.69 -40.19
CA ILE A 684 -5.64 -9.32 -40.40
C ILE A 684 -5.74 -7.96 -41.10
N GLY A 685 -6.49 -7.86 -42.20
CA GLY A 685 -6.55 -6.68 -43.07
C GLY A 685 -6.81 -5.34 -42.37
N ASP A 686 -7.69 -5.31 -41.37
CA ASP A 686 -8.06 -4.09 -40.65
C ASP A 686 -6.92 -3.52 -39.78
N THR A 687 -6.05 -4.39 -39.26
CA THR A 687 -4.91 -4.00 -38.42
C THR A 687 -3.82 -3.27 -39.23
N VAL A 688 -3.67 -3.65 -40.51
CA VAL A 688 -2.74 -3.01 -41.44
C VAL A 688 -3.25 -1.62 -41.81
N TYR A 689 -4.56 -1.46 -42.02
CA TYR A 689 -5.17 -0.15 -42.26
C TYR A 689 -4.95 0.81 -41.08
N ASN A 690 -5.29 0.39 -39.85
CA ASN A 690 -5.15 1.22 -38.64
C ASN A 690 -3.68 1.62 -38.39
N PHE A 691 -2.73 0.68 -38.56
CA PHE A 691 -1.28 0.96 -38.50
C PHE A 691 -0.87 2.05 -39.50
N ASN A 692 -1.30 1.89 -40.75
CA ASN A 692 -0.90 2.77 -41.85
C ASN A 692 -1.50 4.16 -41.68
N VAL A 693 -2.78 4.27 -41.32
CA VAL A 693 -3.46 5.56 -41.10
C VAL A 693 -2.79 6.34 -39.97
N LEU A 694 -2.50 5.69 -38.82
CA LEU A 694 -1.82 6.37 -37.72
C LEU A 694 -0.38 6.76 -38.10
N THR A 695 0.34 5.89 -38.80
CA THR A 695 1.72 6.18 -39.22
C THR A 695 1.76 7.36 -40.19
N LEU A 696 0.88 7.38 -41.20
CA LEU A 696 0.75 8.49 -42.14
C LEU A 696 0.30 9.77 -41.43
N TYR A 697 -0.58 9.68 -40.44
CA TYR A 697 -1.00 10.81 -39.63
C TYR A 697 0.18 11.40 -38.83
N LEU A 698 0.97 10.58 -38.14
CA LEU A 698 2.16 11.04 -37.40
C LEU A 698 3.21 11.66 -38.32
N GLN A 699 3.42 11.07 -39.50
CA GLN A 699 4.36 11.58 -40.48
C GLN A 699 3.90 12.93 -41.07
N SER A 700 2.66 13.01 -41.53
CA SER A 700 2.07 14.27 -42.04
C SER A 700 2.04 15.36 -40.98
N LEU A 701 1.79 15.01 -39.70
CA LEU A 701 1.84 15.96 -38.61
C LEU A 701 3.27 16.50 -38.37
N LYS A 702 4.30 15.67 -38.53
CA LYS A 702 5.70 16.10 -38.48
C LYS A 702 6.11 16.95 -39.69
N GLU A 703 5.59 16.67 -40.88
CA GLU A 703 5.88 17.45 -42.09
C GLU A 703 5.16 18.80 -42.08
N SER A 704 3.92 18.83 -41.59
CA SER A 704 3.07 20.03 -41.51
C SER A 704 3.58 21.08 -40.52
N THR A 705 4.38 20.70 -39.51
CA THR A 705 5.04 21.71 -38.66
C THR A 705 5.99 22.61 -39.47
N ASN A 706 6.57 22.09 -40.56
CA ASN A 706 7.44 22.86 -41.45
C ASN A 706 6.70 23.50 -42.63
N SER A 707 5.77 22.76 -43.27
CA SER A 707 5.08 23.22 -44.49
C SER A 707 3.83 24.07 -44.23
N LYS A 708 3.27 24.02 -43.01
CA LYS A 708 1.98 24.62 -42.59
C LYS A 708 0.73 24.12 -43.34
N ASP A 709 0.84 23.10 -44.17
CA ASP A 709 -0.32 22.45 -44.80
C ASP A 709 -0.88 21.35 -43.88
N LEU A 710 -2.12 21.54 -43.42
CA LEU A 710 -2.80 20.66 -42.45
C LEU A 710 -3.91 19.81 -43.10
N SER A 711 -4.17 19.98 -44.40
CA SER A 711 -5.31 19.35 -45.10
C SER A 711 -5.31 17.82 -45.00
N LEU A 712 -4.15 17.20 -45.21
CA LEU A 712 -3.95 15.75 -45.07
C LEU A 712 -4.10 15.30 -43.62
N CYS A 713 -3.57 16.08 -42.66
CA CYS A 713 -3.65 15.77 -41.23
C CYS A 713 -5.10 15.76 -40.74
N ASP A 714 -5.90 16.76 -41.12
CA ASP A 714 -7.32 16.84 -40.76
C ASP A 714 -8.14 15.72 -41.40
N THR A 715 -7.83 15.36 -42.64
CA THR A 715 -8.50 14.24 -43.34
C THR A 715 -8.23 12.92 -42.63
N LEU A 716 -6.98 12.62 -42.31
CA LEU A 716 -6.61 11.39 -41.61
C LEU A 716 -7.18 11.34 -40.18
N LEU A 717 -7.20 12.46 -39.47
CA LEU A 717 -7.81 12.56 -38.15
C LEU A 717 -9.33 12.30 -38.20
N ASN A 718 -10.01 12.83 -39.21
CA ASN A 718 -11.45 12.56 -39.40
C ASN A 718 -11.70 11.08 -39.72
N ASN A 719 -10.87 10.45 -40.56
CA ASN A 719 -10.98 9.00 -40.82
C ASN A 719 -10.86 8.17 -39.54
N ILE A 720 -9.95 8.54 -38.63
CA ILE A 720 -9.82 7.86 -37.32
C ILE A 720 -11.09 8.06 -36.49
N LYS A 721 -11.67 9.26 -36.46
CA LYS A 721 -12.91 9.54 -35.73
C LYS A 721 -14.11 8.80 -36.30
N ASP A 722 -14.21 8.71 -37.63
CA ASP A 722 -15.27 7.98 -38.30
C ASP A 722 -15.18 6.49 -37.98
N TYR A 723 -13.97 5.92 -38.00
CA TYR A 723 -13.72 4.55 -37.53
C TYR A 723 -14.12 4.35 -36.06
N GLN A 724 -13.79 5.29 -35.17
CA GLN A 724 -14.21 5.24 -33.76
C GLN A 724 -15.73 5.21 -33.61
N ASN A 725 -16.45 6.03 -34.38
CA ASN A 725 -17.92 6.10 -34.31
C ASN A 725 -18.60 4.86 -34.89
N GLU A 726 -18.00 4.22 -35.90
CA GLU A 726 -18.52 3.02 -36.54
C GLU A 726 -18.34 1.78 -35.66
N TYR A 727 -17.12 1.54 -35.16
CA TYR A 727 -16.78 0.30 -34.44
C TYR A 727 -16.83 0.44 -32.91
N GLY A 728 -16.78 1.65 -32.36
CA GLY A 728 -16.74 1.90 -30.91
C GLY A 728 -18.08 2.30 -30.28
N LYS A 729 -19.17 2.27 -31.05
CA LYS A 729 -20.46 2.89 -30.70
C LYS A 729 -21.02 2.48 -29.32
N ASP A 730 -20.84 1.23 -28.92
CA ASP A 730 -21.41 0.69 -27.69
C ASP A 730 -20.64 1.12 -26.42
N LEU A 731 -19.36 1.50 -26.57
CA LEU A 731 -18.48 1.89 -25.46
C LEU A 731 -18.31 3.41 -25.36
N ILE A 732 -18.52 4.15 -26.46
CA ILE A 732 -18.38 5.60 -26.51
C ILE A 732 -19.50 6.28 -25.69
N GLN A 733 -19.09 7.25 -24.87
CA GLN A 733 -20.00 8.04 -24.05
C GLN A 733 -20.82 9.02 -24.90
N SER A 734 -21.91 9.55 -24.33
CA SER A 734 -22.73 10.54 -25.03
C SER A 734 -21.93 11.79 -25.42
N LYS A 735 -22.23 12.38 -26.59
CA LYS A 735 -21.58 13.60 -27.09
C LYS A 735 -21.64 14.76 -26.09
N PHE A 736 -22.72 14.86 -25.32
CA PHE A 736 -22.86 15.84 -24.24
C PHE A 736 -21.76 15.68 -23.19
N LYS A 737 -21.51 14.45 -22.74
CA LYS A 737 -20.51 14.14 -21.73
C LYS A 737 -19.09 14.46 -22.21
N ILE A 738 -18.77 14.09 -23.45
CA ILE A 738 -17.49 14.41 -24.09
C ILE A 738 -17.27 15.93 -24.15
N ASN A 739 -18.26 16.68 -24.62
CA ASN A 739 -18.17 18.13 -24.71
C ASN A 739 -18.08 18.81 -23.34
N LEU A 740 -18.79 18.26 -22.34
CA LEU A 740 -18.73 18.74 -20.97
C LEU A 740 -17.35 18.50 -20.34
N GLU A 741 -16.70 17.38 -20.63
CA GLU A 741 -15.32 17.10 -20.20
C GLU A 741 -14.31 18.04 -20.87
N LEU A 742 -14.44 18.28 -22.17
CA LEU A 742 -13.63 19.25 -22.90
C LEU A 742 -13.75 20.66 -22.27
N LEU A 743 -14.98 21.09 -22.00
CA LEU A 743 -15.25 22.38 -21.37
C LEU A 743 -14.68 22.45 -19.94
N TYR A 744 -14.84 21.37 -19.17
CA TYR A 744 -14.34 21.27 -17.80
C TYR A 744 -12.81 21.43 -17.75
N ASN A 745 -12.09 20.72 -18.63
CA ASN A 745 -10.63 20.81 -18.74
C ASN A 745 -10.17 22.21 -19.17
N LYS A 746 -10.90 22.84 -20.09
CA LYS A 746 -10.54 24.16 -20.62
C LYS A 746 -10.75 25.30 -19.61
N ILE A 747 -11.79 25.22 -18.79
CA ILE A 747 -12.12 26.27 -17.81
C ILE A 747 -11.21 26.20 -16.57
N ASP A 748 -10.78 24.99 -16.17
CA ASP A 748 -10.08 24.75 -14.90
C ASP A 748 -10.77 25.47 -13.72
N VAL A 749 -12.01 25.07 -13.47
CA VAL A 749 -12.96 25.75 -12.57
C VAL A 749 -12.35 26.01 -11.19
N PHE A 750 -11.61 25.05 -10.64
CA PHE A 750 -11.10 25.14 -9.27
C PHE A 750 -9.92 26.11 -9.14
N SER A 751 -9.05 26.20 -10.16
CA SER A 751 -7.97 27.19 -10.20
C SER A 751 -8.52 28.61 -10.33
N LEU A 752 -9.59 28.78 -11.12
CA LEU A 752 -10.32 30.03 -11.20
C LEU A 752 -10.96 30.41 -9.86
N LEU A 753 -11.62 29.45 -9.20
CA LEU A 753 -12.26 29.66 -7.88
C LEU A 753 -11.26 30.02 -6.79
N PHE A 754 -10.05 29.45 -6.82
CA PHE A 754 -8.98 29.85 -5.90
C PHE A 754 -8.72 31.35 -5.98
N LYS A 755 -8.42 31.87 -7.18
CA LYS A 755 -8.16 33.30 -7.40
C LYS A 755 -9.37 34.13 -6.99
N TRP A 756 -10.57 33.68 -7.33
CA TRP A 756 -11.81 34.38 -7.06
C TRP A 756 -12.08 34.52 -5.55
N TYR A 757 -12.05 33.41 -4.81
CA TYR A 757 -12.23 33.41 -3.35
C TYR A 757 -11.12 34.17 -2.64
N PHE A 758 -9.88 34.09 -3.11
CA PHE A 758 -8.76 34.83 -2.51
C PHE A 758 -9.00 36.34 -2.53
N PHE A 759 -9.25 36.91 -3.72
CA PHE A 759 -9.43 38.36 -3.85
C PHE A 759 -10.72 38.85 -3.19
N THR A 760 -11.83 38.13 -3.37
CA THR A 760 -13.13 38.53 -2.78
C THR A 760 -13.17 38.35 -1.28
N GLY A 761 -12.55 37.29 -0.75
CA GLY A 761 -12.43 37.04 0.69
C GLY A 761 -11.62 38.13 1.39
N ILE A 762 -10.43 38.46 0.88
CA ILE A 762 -9.58 39.52 1.46
C ILE A 762 -10.28 40.88 1.39
N LEU A 763 -10.87 41.22 0.24
CA LEU A 763 -11.57 42.50 0.10
C LEU A 763 -12.77 42.59 1.03
N MET A 764 -13.54 41.50 1.16
CA MET A 764 -14.68 41.45 2.08
C MET A 764 -14.22 41.52 3.54
N LEU A 765 -13.08 40.91 3.88
CA LEU A 765 -12.48 40.99 5.22
C LEU A 765 -12.11 42.44 5.55
N ILE A 766 -11.41 43.13 4.65
CA ILE A 766 -11.03 44.54 4.81
C ILE A 766 -12.27 45.41 5.01
N PHE A 767 -13.31 45.25 4.18
CA PHE A 767 -14.54 46.02 4.34
C PHE A 767 -15.30 45.69 5.63
N CYS A 768 -15.30 44.42 6.07
CA CYS A 768 -15.87 44.04 7.35
C CYS A 768 -15.11 44.70 8.51
N ILE A 769 -13.78 44.74 8.48
CA ILE A 769 -12.96 45.42 9.50
C ILE A 769 -13.24 46.92 9.52
N ILE A 770 -13.26 47.58 8.34
CA ILE A 770 -13.59 49.01 8.25
C ILE A 770 -15.01 49.27 8.78
N SER A 771 -15.96 48.35 8.57
CA SER A 771 -17.34 48.50 9.04
C SER A 771 -17.47 48.49 10.56
N ILE A 772 -16.52 47.86 11.27
CA ILE A 772 -16.46 47.89 12.74
C ILE A 772 -16.16 49.32 13.22
N PHE A 773 -15.30 50.06 12.52
CA PHE A 773 -14.92 51.43 12.90
C PHE A 773 -15.84 52.51 12.30
N LYS A 774 -16.41 52.30 11.10
CA LYS A 774 -17.25 53.26 10.37
C LYS A 774 -18.61 52.67 9.97
N ASN A 775 -19.40 52.28 10.96
CA ASN A 775 -20.65 51.53 10.77
C ASN A 775 -21.75 52.28 9.95
N HIS A 776 -21.69 53.61 9.85
CA HIS A 776 -22.75 54.44 9.22
C HIS A 776 -22.57 54.74 7.72
N SER A 777 -21.52 54.26 7.05
CA SER A 777 -21.33 54.52 5.61
C SER A 777 -22.23 53.62 4.75
N LYS A 778 -23.21 54.21 4.06
CA LYS A 778 -24.11 53.51 3.13
C LYS A 778 -23.35 52.81 1.99
N TYR A 779 -22.28 53.44 1.49
CA TYR A 779 -21.45 52.89 0.43
C TYR A 779 -20.74 51.60 0.88
N LEU A 780 -20.19 51.59 2.10
CA LEU A 780 -19.51 50.42 2.65
C LEU A 780 -20.46 49.23 2.82
N GLN A 781 -21.67 49.48 3.31
CA GLN A 781 -22.69 48.43 3.44
C GLN A 781 -23.14 47.88 2.08
N HIS A 782 -23.26 48.75 1.06
CA HIS A 782 -23.57 48.33 -0.30
C HIS A 782 -22.43 47.48 -0.90
N SER A 783 -21.17 47.87 -0.72
CA SER A 783 -20.01 47.10 -1.17
C SER A 783 -19.92 45.72 -0.51
N ILE A 784 -20.20 45.61 0.79
CA ILE A 784 -20.26 44.32 1.50
C ILE A 784 -21.39 43.43 0.94
N LYS A 785 -22.56 44.01 0.68
CA LYS A 785 -23.69 43.27 0.07
C LYS A 785 -23.35 42.79 -1.34
N PHE A 786 -22.70 43.63 -2.13
CA PHE A 786 -22.24 43.28 -3.48
C PHE A 786 -21.22 42.14 -3.46
N LEU A 787 -20.19 42.22 -2.61
CA LEU A 787 -19.21 41.14 -2.45
C LEU A 787 -19.84 39.83 -1.98
N LYS A 788 -20.84 39.89 -1.11
CA LYS A 788 -21.60 38.71 -0.69
C LYS A 788 -22.26 38.00 -1.88
N TYR A 789 -22.84 38.74 -2.83
CA TYR A 789 -23.43 38.14 -4.04
C TYR A 789 -22.37 37.57 -4.98
N ILE A 790 -21.20 38.21 -5.10
CA ILE A 790 -20.06 37.67 -5.87
C ILE A 790 -19.56 36.36 -5.26
N ILE A 791 -19.42 36.29 -3.94
CA ILE A 791 -19.00 35.06 -3.26
C ILE A 791 -20.04 33.95 -3.48
N LEU A 792 -21.33 34.29 -3.44
CA LEU A 792 -22.41 33.35 -3.70
C LEU A 792 -22.39 32.84 -5.15
N SER A 793 -22.10 33.68 -6.14
CA SER A 793 -21.96 33.24 -7.53
C SER A 793 -20.74 32.33 -7.72
N GLY A 794 -19.62 32.63 -7.05
CA GLY A 794 -18.46 31.74 -7.00
C GLY A 794 -18.80 30.37 -6.39
N TRP A 795 -19.58 30.33 -5.30
CA TRP A 795 -20.08 29.06 -4.75
C TRP A 795 -21.04 28.31 -5.69
N GLY A 796 -21.85 29.03 -6.45
CA GLY A 796 -22.67 28.44 -7.53
C GLY A 796 -21.80 27.77 -8.61
N LEU A 797 -20.75 28.45 -9.07
CA LEU A 797 -19.80 27.89 -10.04
C LEU A 797 -19.02 26.69 -9.48
N HIS A 798 -18.67 26.72 -8.19
CA HIS A 798 -18.09 25.57 -7.50
C HIS A 798 -19.04 24.37 -7.55
N THR A 799 -20.32 24.58 -7.25
CA THR A 799 -21.34 23.54 -7.30
C THR A 799 -21.48 22.96 -8.72
N LEU A 800 -21.50 23.81 -9.74
CA LEU A 800 -21.51 23.38 -11.14
C LEU A 800 -20.25 22.59 -11.53
N GLY A 801 -19.07 23.00 -11.04
CA GLY A 801 -17.81 22.27 -11.25
C GLY A 801 -17.83 20.86 -10.63
N LEU A 802 -18.40 20.71 -9.43
CA LEU A 802 -18.59 19.40 -8.79
C LEU A 802 -19.61 18.55 -9.54
N ILE A 803 -20.74 19.12 -9.98
CA ILE A 803 -21.74 18.41 -10.80
C ILE A 803 -21.14 17.95 -12.13
N ALA A 804 -20.40 18.82 -12.82
CA ALA A 804 -19.70 18.46 -14.04
C ALA A 804 -18.74 17.29 -13.80
N ARG A 805 -17.93 17.35 -12.73
CA ARG A 805 -17.02 16.27 -12.35
C ARG A 805 -17.75 14.97 -12.01
N TRP A 806 -18.91 15.03 -11.35
CA TRP A 806 -19.75 13.86 -11.08
C TRP A 806 -20.22 13.21 -12.39
N ILE A 807 -20.77 14.00 -13.31
CA ILE A 807 -21.23 13.50 -14.62
C ILE A 807 -20.07 12.87 -15.40
N ILE A 808 -18.89 13.51 -15.42
CA ILE A 808 -17.69 13.02 -16.13
C ILE A 808 -17.21 11.69 -15.55
N SER A 809 -17.09 11.61 -14.23
CA SER A 809 -16.49 10.48 -13.52
C SER A 809 -17.42 9.29 -13.31
N ASN A 810 -18.75 9.45 -13.51
CA ASN A 810 -19.78 8.48 -13.15
C ASN A 810 -19.84 8.13 -11.65
N HIS A 811 -19.16 8.88 -10.78
CA HIS A 811 -19.23 8.71 -9.33
C HIS A 811 -19.22 10.08 -8.64
N ALA A 812 -19.58 10.11 -7.37
CA ALA A 812 -19.56 11.36 -6.63
C ALA A 812 -18.10 11.87 -6.43
N PRO A 813 -17.84 13.19 -6.53
CA PRO A 813 -16.49 13.76 -6.55
C PRO A 813 -15.91 13.94 -5.14
N TRP A 814 -15.73 12.84 -4.41
CA TRP A 814 -15.05 12.78 -3.10
C TRP A 814 -14.37 11.43 -2.88
N THR A 815 -13.96 10.75 -3.94
CA THR A 815 -13.38 9.39 -3.87
C THR A 815 -11.88 9.38 -3.61
N ASN A 816 -11.19 10.44 -4.03
CA ASN A 816 -9.74 10.61 -3.84
C ASN A 816 -9.42 11.87 -3.03
N GLY A 817 -8.14 12.04 -2.65
CA GLY A 817 -7.72 13.16 -1.80
C GLY A 817 -7.98 14.54 -2.39
N TYR A 818 -7.80 14.71 -3.71
CA TYR A 818 -8.08 15.97 -4.41
C TYR A 818 -9.58 16.30 -4.35
N GLU A 819 -10.41 15.31 -4.68
CA GLU A 819 -11.87 15.39 -4.66
C GLU A 819 -12.42 15.68 -3.27
N ALA A 820 -11.91 15.00 -2.24
CA ALA A 820 -12.26 15.27 -0.86
C ALA A 820 -11.89 16.71 -0.45
N MET A 821 -10.75 17.23 -0.91
CA MET A 821 -10.34 18.60 -0.61
C MET A 821 -11.29 19.62 -1.25
N ILE A 822 -11.57 19.54 -2.56
CA ILE A 822 -12.50 20.47 -3.23
C ILE A 822 -13.90 20.41 -2.61
N TYR A 823 -14.37 19.23 -2.22
CA TYR A 823 -15.63 19.08 -1.53
C TYR A 823 -15.61 19.69 -0.12
N THR A 824 -14.50 19.56 0.62
CA THR A 824 -14.31 20.23 1.92
C THR A 824 -14.40 21.75 1.78
N VAL A 825 -13.80 22.31 0.72
CA VAL A 825 -13.89 23.74 0.42
C VAL A 825 -15.32 24.15 0.14
N TRP A 826 -16.05 23.37 -0.67
CA TRP A 826 -17.47 23.62 -0.94
C TRP A 826 -18.32 23.61 0.35
N ALA A 827 -18.08 22.64 1.25
CA ALA A 827 -18.77 22.54 2.53
C ALA A 827 -18.41 23.69 3.50
N THR A 828 -17.14 24.11 3.52
CA THR A 828 -16.66 25.26 4.30
C THR A 828 -17.33 26.55 3.85
N MET A 829 -17.45 26.75 2.52
CA MET A 829 -18.18 27.88 1.94
C MET A 829 -19.67 27.84 2.25
N LEU A 830 -20.30 26.66 2.15
CA LEU A 830 -21.70 26.48 2.52
C LEU A 830 -21.94 26.85 3.99
N ALA A 831 -21.08 26.39 4.90
CA ALA A 831 -21.13 26.76 6.31
C ALA A 831 -21.00 28.29 6.48
N GLY A 832 -20.02 28.91 5.81
CA GLY A 832 -19.85 30.36 5.77
C GLY A 832 -21.10 31.12 5.32
N ILE A 833 -21.76 30.64 4.26
CA ILE A 833 -23.01 31.23 3.73
C ILE A 833 -24.16 31.09 4.73
N ILE A 834 -24.34 29.92 5.35
CA ILE A 834 -25.38 29.68 6.36
C ILE A 834 -25.21 30.63 7.55
N PHE A 835 -23.99 30.73 8.08
CA PHE A 835 -23.70 31.58 9.25
C PHE A 835 -23.50 33.07 8.90
N SER A 836 -23.38 33.41 7.61
CA SER A 836 -23.32 34.82 7.14
C SER A 836 -24.55 35.64 7.53
N LYS A 837 -25.69 34.99 7.81
CA LYS A 837 -26.91 35.64 8.31
C LYS A 837 -26.69 36.31 9.67
N LYS A 838 -25.77 35.80 10.49
CA LYS A 838 -25.43 36.36 11.81
C LYS A 838 -24.24 37.32 11.76
N SER A 839 -23.24 37.02 10.93
CA SER A 839 -22.00 37.80 10.82
C SER A 839 -21.42 37.76 9.41
N ASN A 840 -21.25 38.94 8.79
CA ASN A 840 -20.55 39.05 7.51
C ASN A 840 -19.05 38.73 7.63
N LEU A 841 -18.46 38.92 8.83
CA LEU A 841 -17.07 38.55 9.10
C LEU A 841 -16.86 37.04 8.94
N THR A 842 -17.84 36.23 9.36
CA THR A 842 -17.80 34.78 9.17
C THR A 842 -17.67 34.39 7.70
N LEU A 843 -18.46 35.04 6.82
CA LEU A 843 -18.38 34.78 5.38
C LEU A 843 -17.00 35.16 4.82
N ALA A 844 -16.48 36.33 5.19
CA ALA A 844 -15.14 36.76 4.79
C ALA A 844 -14.05 35.76 5.21
N THR A 845 -14.02 35.36 6.49
CA THR A 845 -13.05 34.41 7.02
C THR A 845 -13.16 33.05 6.33
N THR A 846 -14.37 32.50 6.17
CA THR A 846 -14.54 31.22 5.45
C THR A 846 -14.13 31.28 3.99
N THR A 847 -14.30 32.43 3.32
CA THR A 847 -13.87 32.60 1.93
C THR A 847 -12.35 32.64 1.83
N CYS A 848 -11.68 33.35 2.75
CA CYS A 848 -10.22 33.32 2.86
C CYS A 848 -9.70 31.90 3.14
N VAL A 849 -10.27 31.20 4.12
CA VAL A 849 -9.88 29.81 4.45
C VAL A 849 -10.12 28.87 3.27
N SER A 850 -11.25 29.00 2.58
CA SER A 850 -11.57 28.23 1.38
C SER A 850 -10.56 28.46 0.26
N SER A 851 -10.08 29.70 0.09
CA SER A 851 -9.00 29.99 -0.87
C SER A 851 -7.67 29.34 -0.45
N LEU A 852 -7.33 29.33 0.83
CA LEU A 852 -6.11 28.68 1.35
C LEU A 852 -6.18 27.15 1.18
N LEU A 853 -7.35 26.55 1.40
CA LEU A 853 -7.56 25.11 1.19
C LEU A 853 -7.45 24.74 -0.28
N LEU A 854 -7.99 25.55 -1.20
CA LEU A 854 -7.78 25.34 -2.65
C LEU A 854 -6.31 25.50 -3.03
N LEU A 855 -5.62 26.53 -2.50
CA LEU A 855 -4.19 26.69 -2.70
C LEU A 855 -3.43 25.46 -2.21
N PHE A 856 -3.78 24.94 -1.03
CA PHE A 856 -3.20 23.72 -0.49
C PHE A 856 -3.50 22.51 -1.37
N ALA A 857 -4.67 22.40 -2.01
CA ALA A 857 -4.96 21.33 -2.96
C ALA A 857 -3.98 21.35 -4.14
N PHE A 858 -3.69 22.54 -4.68
CA PHE A 858 -2.76 22.72 -5.80
C PHE A 858 -1.29 22.56 -5.40
N VAL A 859 -0.91 23.08 -4.22
CA VAL A 859 0.47 23.03 -3.71
C VAL A 859 0.82 21.68 -3.11
N SER A 860 -0.14 20.98 -2.50
CA SER A 860 0.08 19.65 -1.90
C SER A 860 0.09 18.53 -2.92
N TYR A 861 -0.03 18.87 -4.21
CA TYR A 861 0.18 17.95 -5.32
C TYR A 861 -0.77 16.75 -5.26
N LEU A 862 -2.01 16.98 -4.81
CA LEU A 862 -3.06 15.97 -4.89
C LEU A 862 -3.40 15.76 -6.37
N ASP A 863 -3.44 14.50 -6.83
CA ASP A 863 -3.67 14.20 -8.24
C ASP A 863 -5.12 14.57 -8.64
N PRO A 864 -5.33 15.57 -9.52
CA PRO A 864 -6.67 15.96 -9.93
C PRO A 864 -7.26 15.05 -11.01
N THR A 865 -6.52 14.03 -11.49
CA THR A 865 -7.00 13.05 -12.48
C THR A 865 -8.31 12.42 -12.05
N ILE A 866 -9.20 12.18 -13.01
CA ILE A 866 -10.45 11.43 -12.78
C ILE A 866 -10.16 9.97 -13.09
N THR A 867 -9.92 9.20 -12.04
CA THR A 867 -9.61 7.76 -12.09
C THR A 867 -10.86 6.92 -11.87
N ASN A 868 -10.80 5.67 -12.33
CA ASN A 868 -11.79 4.66 -11.97
C ASN A 868 -11.78 4.37 -10.46
N VAL A 869 -12.93 3.98 -9.91
CA VAL A 869 -13.13 3.76 -8.48
C VAL A 869 -12.75 2.33 -8.13
N VAL A 870 -11.91 2.11 -7.11
CA VAL A 870 -11.63 0.74 -6.65
C VAL A 870 -12.89 0.10 -6.06
N PRO A 871 -13.09 -1.22 -6.17
CA PRO A 871 -14.36 -1.89 -5.86
C PRO A 871 -14.91 -1.58 -4.46
N VAL A 872 -14.02 -1.52 -3.47
CA VAL A 872 -14.38 -1.21 -2.08
C VAL A 872 -14.97 0.20 -1.90
N LEU A 873 -14.58 1.14 -2.78
CA LEU A 873 -15.07 2.52 -2.74
C LEU A 873 -16.36 2.71 -3.56
N ASN A 874 -16.77 1.73 -4.36
CA ASN A 874 -17.99 1.77 -5.15
C ASN A 874 -19.23 1.36 -4.33
N SER A 875 -19.53 2.14 -3.28
CA SER A 875 -20.61 1.86 -2.33
C SER A 875 -21.42 3.11 -2.00
N TYR A 876 -22.74 2.95 -1.96
CA TYR A 876 -23.66 4.00 -1.54
C TYR A 876 -23.39 4.49 -0.11
N TRP A 877 -23.06 3.57 0.80
CA TRP A 877 -22.76 3.90 2.19
C TRP A 877 -21.48 4.71 2.34
N LEU A 878 -20.45 4.37 1.58
CA LEU A 878 -19.22 5.13 1.57
C LEU A 878 -19.45 6.54 1.04
N MET A 879 -20.24 6.69 -0.04
CA MET A 879 -20.59 8.01 -0.58
C MET A 879 -21.26 8.91 0.47
N ILE A 880 -22.17 8.38 1.28
CA ILE A 880 -22.82 9.14 2.36
C ILE A 880 -21.86 9.40 3.52
N HIS A 881 -21.17 8.37 4.00
CA HIS A 881 -20.32 8.47 5.19
C HIS A 881 -19.15 9.44 4.98
N VAL A 882 -18.43 9.29 3.86
CA VAL A 882 -17.27 10.12 3.53
C VAL A 882 -17.73 11.56 3.31
N SER A 883 -18.81 11.80 2.57
CA SER A 883 -19.32 13.17 2.36
C SER A 883 -19.70 13.84 3.67
N ILE A 884 -20.38 13.14 4.60
CA ILE A 884 -20.73 13.73 5.90
C ILE A 884 -19.49 14.04 6.73
N ILE A 885 -18.50 13.14 6.80
CA ILE A 885 -17.25 13.38 7.54
C ILE A 885 -16.48 14.56 6.95
N VAL A 886 -16.29 14.56 5.64
CA VAL A 886 -15.52 15.59 4.95
C VAL A 886 -16.23 16.95 5.06
N ALA A 887 -17.56 16.98 4.96
CA ALA A 887 -18.35 18.18 5.23
C ALA A 887 -18.18 18.66 6.68
N SER A 888 -18.15 17.73 7.65
CA SER A 888 -17.97 18.07 9.07
C SER A 888 -16.66 18.80 9.34
N TYR A 889 -15.58 18.49 8.61
CA TYR A 889 -14.32 19.23 8.68
C TYR A 889 -14.50 20.70 8.28
N GLY A 890 -15.31 20.99 7.26
CA GLY A 890 -15.62 22.37 6.88
C GLY A 890 -16.29 23.17 8.01
N PHE A 891 -17.23 22.55 8.73
CA PHE A 891 -17.86 23.15 9.91
C PHE A 891 -16.92 23.25 11.12
N LEU A 892 -16.04 22.26 11.31
CA LEU A 892 -15.04 22.26 12.39
C LEU A 892 -13.98 23.35 12.17
N ILE A 893 -13.49 23.50 10.94
CA ILE A 893 -12.55 24.54 10.52
C ILE A 893 -13.17 25.92 10.79
N LEU A 894 -14.42 26.12 10.40
CA LEU A 894 -15.16 27.33 10.73
C LEU A 894 -15.19 27.59 12.25
N GLY A 895 -15.50 26.56 13.04
CA GLY A 895 -15.50 26.64 14.51
C GLY A 895 -14.14 27.08 15.06
N GLY A 896 -13.05 26.41 14.65
CA GLY A 896 -11.69 26.72 15.10
C GLY A 896 -11.19 28.12 14.72
N PHE A 897 -11.60 28.65 13.57
CA PHE A 897 -11.25 30.03 13.18
C PHE A 897 -12.08 31.10 13.89
N LEU A 898 -13.30 30.77 14.34
CA LEU A 898 -14.16 31.70 15.07
C LEU A 898 -13.94 31.68 16.59
N GLY A 899 -13.31 30.64 17.15
CA GLY A 899 -12.98 30.55 18.57
C GLY A 899 -13.16 29.15 19.14
#